data_AF-A0A963EMV2-F1
#
_entry.id   AF-A0A963EMV2-F1
#
_cell.length_a   1.000
_cell.length_b   1.000
_cell.length_c   1.000
_cell.angle_alpha   90.00
_cell.angle_beta   90.00
_cell.angle_gamma   90.00
#
_symmetry.space_group_name_H-M   'P 1'
#
loop_
_entity.id
_entity.type
_entity.pdbx_description
1 polymer ?
#
loop_
_entity_poly.entity_id
_entity_poly.type
_entity_poly.pdbx_seq_one_letter_code
_entity_poly.pdbx_strand_id
1 'polypeptide(L)'
;MKKLLLTIALFLTPQAQAQAPEFFAAQLTPETLHRLPAGGMAAIGGANDWFLSNGELCAVVSDAGHPTYLALHGAALVDLWHCERANDQWNVAHAQLNLQKDQIPRTTGISAGVGSTTAWLETRGEHAGVQTVVRYVMDAAQPDTLQVETRLTRVQAGDALRMFGSLVLHPGSSLTPFTVDSQDVAYTTGFSQPAVDTSDYLSLLNAVSPADTQVLIGSRNTGADISYTLRLHEALLRDAQGNEEPVHTLLVSGDTFSLFAAFTRPFPRFWSRAPGVISLALGQLFDLETGESLILRQSITAAASADAAATLNALYTGHSVQGRLDTLDASVTARDTAGRELNFARPDASGDFTLRLPRGITAITLDVRTPWSSTQQSVALAAPLTELGVIDTGAPAVVELPRGEAMSLVFTSDAGQPVFNDELTSASVAGERHLVAAESHRLSLSGGPGDPRELALPAGSYRVLASRGPEFNVTEAALELVAGTRSVLAIAPPRRAVESEGLISADFHVHSGISFDSSLTAQQRVRDFVAQGCEVLVPTEHNVLYDLAPTIADMGLQQVLFSFPGVEVTGMARSPRTPYTIGHSNVFPVVPAPGEFMRGNLHFEGKRLGEVISAYKARFRNSLFQLNHPRSTAQDDDGAFFDHLSQGAAFEPAKDLQEAPNASLLEQHPGSAYRDIDFDAIELLNGTDLELYQQVRGDWFALLRQGVYKVGTANSDSHKSHHLVAYPRNMLALEDAEGFFDASAAGALADDSVKVGRVMRALAAGNLYGTTGPILRVDVDGTGPGGTHSGTAGTLTVSVDAAPWVAVDTLRIWLNGGLWKTLAIAPGQTVAEALPISEDGFVFVEVLGQPTPAYATVAPGAIPFAFANPVLLDAEGDGWHAHTAAAP
;
A
#
# COMPACT_ATOMS: atom_id res chain seq x y z
N MET A 1 2.60 82.29 -4.49
CA MET A 1 2.22 82.00 -3.09
C MET A 1 1.05 81.03 -3.07
N LYS A 2 1.29 79.74 -2.81
CA LYS A 2 0.31 78.77 -2.30
C LYS A 2 1.09 77.53 -1.84
N LYS A 3 0.94 77.20 -0.56
CA LYS A 3 1.61 76.11 0.18
C LYS A 3 1.07 74.77 -0.31
N LEU A 4 1.95 73.77 -0.48
CA LEU A 4 1.56 72.37 -0.60
C LEU A 4 2.01 71.66 0.69
N LEU A 5 1.05 71.15 1.46
CA LEU A 5 1.31 70.33 2.65
C LEU A 5 1.84 68.95 2.22
N LEU A 6 2.91 68.52 2.88
CA LEU A 6 3.46 67.17 2.81
C LEU A 6 2.79 66.34 3.93
N THR A 7 1.99 65.35 3.56
CA THR A 7 1.43 64.37 4.51
C THR A 7 2.31 63.14 4.47
N ILE A 8 3.06 62.89 5.56
CA ILE A 8 3.83 61.66 5.76
C ILE A 8 2.85 60.58 6.23
N ALA A 9 2.60 59.58 5.38
CA ALA A 9 1.89 58.37 5.77
C ALA A 9 2.91 57.36 6.32
N LEU A 10 2.86 57.13 7.63
CA LEU A 10 3.61 56.07 8.31
C LEU A 10 2.99 54.72 7.93
N PHE A 11 3.69 53.90 7.14
CA PHE A 11 3.32 52.50 6.93
C PHE A 11 3.66 51.72 8.20
N LEU A 12 2.67 51.51 9.06
CA LEU A 12 2.71 50.49 10.10
C LEU A 12 2.41 49.15 9.42
N THR A 13 3.44 48.35 9.18
CA THR A 13 3.29 46.91 8.90
C THR A 13 2.61 46.25 10.10
N PRO A 14 1.54 45.46 9.93
CA PRO A 14 1.00 44.67 11.02
C PRO A 14 2.05 43.64 11.41
N GLN A 15 2.62 43.76 12.61
CA GLN A 15 3.29 42.63 13.24
C GLN A 15 2.21 41.58 13.47
N ALA A 16 2.31 40.46 12.77
CA ALA A 16 1.60 39.25 13.15
C ALA A 16 2.03 38.93 14.59
N GLN A 17 1.13 39.12 15.55
CA GLN A 17 1.32 38.56 16.88
C GLN A 17 1.26 37.05 16.69
N ALA A 18 2.41 36.37 16.79
CA ALA A 18 2.44 34.93 16.94
C ALA A 18 1.56 34.58 18.16
N GLN A 19 0.44 33.93 17.90
CA GLN A 19 -0.45 33.43 18.93
C GLN A 19 0.36 32.41 19.74
N ALA A 20 0.32 32.49 21.07
CA ALA A 20 1.05 31.53 21.91
C ALA A 20 0.62 30.10 21.52
N PRO A 21 1.54 29.11 21.51
CA PRO A 21 1.20 27.73 21.18
C PRO A 21 0.01 27.27 22.03
N GLU A 22 -1.11 26.99 21.38
CA GLU A 22 -2.31 26.52 22.07
C GLU A 22 -2.17 25.02 22.26
N PHE A 23 -1.61 24.62 23.40
CA PHE A 23 -1.63 23.23 23.83
C PHE A 23 -3.06 22.70 23.83
N PHE A 24 -3.26 21.53 23.22
CA PHE A 24 -4.55 20.88 23.15
C PHE A 24 -4.38 19.37 23.38
N ALA A 25 -5.23 18.81 24.24
CA ALA A 25 -5.28 17.37 24.47
C ALA A 25 -6.70 16.98 24.88
N ALA A 26 -7.48 16.44 23.95
CA ALA A 26 -8.87 16.07 24.20
C ALA A 26 -9.39 15.10 23.13
N GLN A 27 -10.51 14.45 23.45
CA GLN A 27 -11.30 13.71 22.47
C GLN A 27 -11.93 14.67 21.45
N LEU A 28 -11.89 14.29 20.17
CA LEU A 28 -12.44 15.05 19.06
C LEU A 28 -13.96 14.98 19.07
N THR A 29 -14.58 16.16 19.01
CA THR A 29 -16.01 16.36 18.86
C THR A 29 -16.29 16.96 17.48
N PRO A 30 -17.54 16.96 17.00
CA PRO A 30 -17.88 17.61 15.73
C PRO A 30 -17.38 19.07 15.63
N GLU A 31 -17.33 19.79 16.75
CA GLU A 31 -16.85 21.17 16.82
C GLU A 31 -15.31 21.29 16.70
N THR A 32 -14.56 20.25 17.08
CA THR A 32 -13.08 20.25 17.07
C THR A 32 -12.47 19.44 15.93
N LEU A 33 -13.27 18.77 15.09
CA LEU A 33 -12.81 18.04 13.91
C LEU A 33 -11.98 18.87 12.93
N HIS A 34 -12.21 20.18 12.87
CA HIS A 34 -11.42 21.10 12.03
C HIS A 34 -9.92 21.14 12.38
N ARG A 35 -9.50 20.54 13.50
CA ARG A 35 -8.10 20.38 13.89
C ARG A 35 -7.39 19.23 13.18
N LEU A 36 -8.13 18.28 12.64
CA LEU A 36 -7.56 17.24 11.77
C LEU A 36 -7.02 17.88 10.50
N PRO A 37 -5.96 17.32 9.90
CA PRO A 37 -5.39 17.90 8.71
C PRO A 37 -6.39 17.79 7.57
N ALA A 38 -6.50 18.84 6.75
CA ALA A 38 -7.39 18.84 5.59
C ALA A 38 -6.92 17.90 4.46
N GLY A 39 -5.72 17.32 4.61
CA GLY A 39 -5.05 16.42 3.68
C GLY A 39 -3.97 15.62 4.40
N GLY A 40 -3.07 14.96 3.66
CA GLY A 40 -2.13 13.98 4.22
C GLY A 40 -2.50 12.57 3.75
N MET A 41 -1.49 11.73 3.54
CA MET A 41 -1.69 10.42 2.92
C MET A 41 -2.31 9.42 3.90
N ALA A 42 -1.95 9.48 5.18
CA ALA A 42 -2.36 8.50 6.20
C ALA A 42 -3.36 9.05 7.24
N ALA A 43 -4.07 10.14 6.92
CA ALA A 43 -5.03 10.77 7.82
C ALA A 43 -6.31 9.93 8.02
N ILE A 44 -6.27 8.97 8.94
CA ILE A 44 -7.38 8.05 9.26
C ILE A 44 -8.19 8.42 10.52
N GLY A 45 -7.74 9.42 11.28
CA GLY A 45 -8.44 9.92 12.46
C GLY A 45 -9.80 10.54 12.14
N GLY A 46 -10.73 10.48 13.09
CA GLY A 46 -12.06 11.07 12.95
C GLY A 46 -12.74 11.38 14.27
N ALA A 47 -14.06 11.60 14.23
CA ALA A 47 -14.85 11.93 15.41
C ALA A 47 -14.70 10.86 16.49
N ASN A 48 -14.58 11.28 17.76
CA ASN A 48 -14.31 10.45 18.94
C ASN A 48 -12.87 9.95 19.11
N ASP A 49 -11.97 10.12 18.15
CA ASP A 49 -10.53 9.89 18.40
C ASP A 49 -9.93 10.98 19.28
N TRP A 50 -8.71 10.78 19.75
CA TRP A 50 -8.06 11.68 20.69
C TRP A 50 -6.95 12.47 20.01
N PHE A 51 -7.01 13.79 20.14
CA PHE A 51 -6.06 14.71 19.53
C PHE A 51 -5.10 15.27 20.57
N LEU A 52 -3.82 15.33 20.21
CA LEU A 52 -2.74 15.87 21.03
C LEU A 52 -1.93 16.88 20.20
N SER A 53 -1.71 18.08 20.74
CA SER A 53 -0.90 19.10 20.09
C SER A 53 -0.24 20.07 21.07
N ASN A 54 0.95 20.55 20.70
CA ASN A 54 1.63 21.69 21.31
C ASN A 54 1.65 22.94 20.39
N GLY A 55 0.86 22.96 19.32
CA GLY A 55 0.81 24.01 18.31
C GLY A 55 1.79 23.85 17.15
N GLU A 56 2.92 23.15 17.34
CA GLU A 56 3.88 22.84 16.25
C GLU A 56 3.62 21.45 15.70
N LEU A 57 3.51 20.45 16.58
CA LEU A 57 3.27 19.06 16.27
C LEU A 57 1.84 18.67 16.67
N CYS A 58 1.21 17.85 15.84
CA CYS A 58 -0.15 17.36 16.01
C CYS A 58 -0.15 15.84 15.84
N ALA A 59 -0.95 15.15 16.66
CA ALA A 59 -1.04 13.70 16.67
C ALA A 59 -2.47 13.23 16.96
N VAL A 60 -2.83 12.07 16.43
CA VAL A 60 -4.10 11.39 16.73
C VAL A 60 -3.85 10.01 17.32
N VAL A 61 -4.53 9.72 18.43
CA VAL A 61 -4.62 8.39 19.03
C VAL A 61 -6.04 7.89 18.89
N SER A 62 -6.22 6.70 18.33
CA SER A 62 -7.54 6.13 18.08
C SER A 62 -8.32 5.89 19.38
N ASP A 63 -9.64 6.06 19.35
CA ASP A 63 -10.50 5.75 20.48
C ASP A 63 -10.51 4.24 20.80
N ALA A 64 -10.85 3.87 22.04
CA ALA A 64 -10.99 2.47 22.44
C ALA A 64 -11.94 1.67 21.51
N GLY A 65 -13.00 2.33 20.99
CA GLY A 65 -13.97 1.74 20.06
C GLY A 65 -13.54 1.68 18.59
N HIS A 66 -12.40 2.27 18.24
CA HIS A 66 -11.88 2.35 16.87
C HIS A 66 -10.70 1.39 16.67
N PRO A 67 -10.97 0.12 16.32
CA PRO A 67 -9.91 -0.86 16.09
C PRO A 67 -8.96 -0.36 14.98
N THR A 68 -7.69 -0.69 15.15
CA THR A 68 -6.63 -0.25 14.23
C THR A 68 -5.86 -1.48 13.81
N TYR A 69 -5.96 -1.82 12.53
CA TYR A 69 -5.15 -2.83 11.86
C TYR A 69 -4.97 -4.12 12.68
N LEU A 70 -3.82 -4.30 13.33
CA LEU A 70 -3.46 -5.51 14.08
C LEU A 70 -4.27 -5.73 15.37
N ALA A 71 -5.14 -4.80 15.78
CA ALA A 71 -5.81 -4.80 17.06
C ALA A 71 -7.35 -4.76 16.97
N LEU A 72 -8.02 -5.55 17.82
CA LEU A 72 -9.48 -5.56 18.00
C LEU A 72 -10.03 -4.31 18.70
N HIS A 73 -9.15 -3.43 19.18
CA HIS A 73 -9.45 -2.26 19.98
C HIS A 73 -8.52 -1.13 19.54
N GLY A 74 -8.90 0.14 19.75
CA GLY A 74 -8.02 1.26 19.44
C GLY A 74 -7.05 1.59 20.58
N ALA A 75 -6.75 2.87 20.77
CA ALA A 75 -5.66 3.40 21.60
C ALA A 75 -4.26 3.30 20.98
N ALA A 76 -4.19 3.30 19.64
CA ALA A 76 -2.96 3.35 18.86
C ALA A 76 -2.68 4.76 18.34
N LEU A 77 -1.41 5.16 18.22
CA LEU A 77 -1.04 6.39 17.51
C LEU A 77 -1.20 6.15 16.01
N VAL A 78 -2.14 6.86 15.38
CA VAL A 78 -2.59 6.63 14.00
C VAL A 78 -2.27 7.77 13.03
N ASP A 79 -1.75 8.89 13.53
CA ASP A 79 -1.43 10.06 12.73
C ASP A 79 -0.43 10.96 13.48
N LEU A 80 0.55 11.55 12.77
CA LEU A 80 1.57 12.44 13.33
C LEU A 80 2.13 13.40 12.28
N TRP A 81 1.95 14.72 12.47
CA TRP A 81 2.34 15.74 11.49
C TRP A 81 2.63 17.10 12.11
N HIS A 82 3.19 18.02 11.32
CA HIS A 82 3.37 19.42 11.75
C HIS A 82 2.03 20.16 11.57
N CYS A 83 1.47 20.74 12.64
CA CYS A 83 0.10 21.27 12.67
C CYS A 83 -0.24 22.26 11.56
N GLU A 84 0.71 23.12 11.17
CA GLU A 84 0.51 24.12 10.12
C GLU A 84 0.69 23.56 8.69
N ARG A 85 1.01 22.28 8.57
CA ARG A 85 1.22 21.56 7.31
C ARG A 85 0.22 20.41 7.21
N ALA A 86 -0.04 19.95 5.99
CA ALA A 86 -0.77 18.71 5.74
C ALA A 86 0.21 17.62 5.29
N ASN A 87 1.33 17.47 6.02
CA ASN A 87 2.46 16.64 5.62
C ASN A 87 2.50 15.26 6.32
N ASP A 88 1.34 14.74 6.73
CA ASP A 88 1.26 13.42 7.35
C ASP A 88 1.56 12.27 6.37
N GLN A 89 2.38 11.33 6.85
CA GLN A 89 2.65 10.02 6.24
C GLN A 89 2.77 8.91 7.32
N TRP A 90 2.32 9.16 8.55
CA TRP A 90 2.41 8.22 9.67
C TRP A 90 1.28 7.19 9.61
N ASN A 91 1.62 5.90 9.60
CA ASN A 91 0.60 4.84 9.55
C ASN A 91 0.00 4.52 10.92
N VAL A 92 0.70 3.70 11.72
CA VAL A 92 0.22 3.27 13.04
C VAL A 92 1.35 2.76 13.92
N ALA A 93 1.22 2.93 15.23
CA ALA A 93 2.05 2.26 16.23
C ALA A 93 1.24 1.41 17.23
N HIS A 94 1.76 0.21 17.53
CA HIS A 94 1.15 -0.75 18.44
C HIS A 94 2.11 -1.16 19.57
N ALA A 95 1.53 -1.35 20.75
CA ALA A 95 2.17 -1.97 21.91
C ALA A 95 1.86 -3.48 21.92
N GLN A 96 2.87 -4.33 21.70
CA GLN A 96 2.72 -5.79 21.64
C GLN A 96 3.36 -6.47 22.85
N LEU A 97 2.59 -7.34 23.51
CA LEU A 97 3.15 -8.23 24.52
C LEU A 97 3.70 -9.48 23.82
N ASN A 98 4.87 -9.95 24.27
CA ASN A 98 5.57 -11.10 23.70
C ASN A 98 5.85 -11.01 22.18
N LEU A 99 5.79 -9.81 21.60
CA LEU A 99 5.92 -9.56 20.16
C LEU A 99 4.84 -10.26 19.32
N GLN A 100 3.65 -10.47 19.90
CA GLN A 100 2.55 -11.15 19.24
C GLN A 100 1.37 -10.19 19.00
N LYS A 101 0.81 -10.21 17.79
CA LYS A 101 -0.31 -9.34 17.40
C LYS A 101 -1.60 -9.65 18.17
N ASP A 102 -1.82 -10.90 18.56
CA ASP A 102 -2.98 -11.33 19.38
C ASP A 102 -2.85 -10.99 20.88
N GLN A 103 -1.68 -10.52 21.32
CA GLN A 103 -1.46 -10.06 22.69
C GLN A 103 -1.36 -8.52 22.81
N ILE A 104 -1.89 -7.77 21.85
CA ILE A 104 -2.07 -6.32 22.01
C ILE A 104 -3.05 -6.07 23.17
N PRO A 105 -2.69 -5.23 24.18
CA PRO A 105 -3.53 -5.03 25.35
C PRO A 105 -4.92 -4.48 25.02
N ARG A 106 -5.95 -5.02 25.66
CA ARG A 106 -7.32 -4.48 25.52
C ARG A 106 -7.41 -3.15 26.23
N THR A 107 -7.82 -2.11 25.50
CA THR A 107 -8.00 -0.76 26.04
C THR A 107 -9.03 -0.73 27.16
N THR A 108 -8.64 -0.21 28.33
CA THR A 108 -9.47 -0.03 29.52
C THR A 108 -9.76 1.44 29.82
N GLY A 109 -8.98 2.37 29.25
CA GLY A 109 -9.30 3.79 29.31
C GLY A 109 -8.28 4.67 28.58
N ILE A 110 -8.73 5.85 28.19
CA ILE A 110 -7.91 6.91 27.62
C ILE A 110 -8.17 8.18 28.43
N SER A 111 -7.13 8.96 28.68
CA SER A 111 -7.21 10.25 29.37
C SER A 111 -6.21 11.22 28.79
N ALA A 112 -6.55 12.49 28.75
CA ALA A 112 -5.68 13.54 28.22
C ALA A 112 -5.72 14.77 29.12
N GLY A 113 -4.70 15.62 29.00
CA GLY A 113 -4.64 16.86 29.75
C GLY A 113 -3.56 17.80 29.27
N VAL A 114 -3.65 19.04 29.74
CA VAL A 114 -2.70 20.11 29.44
C VAL A 114 -2.10 20.62 30.74
N GLY A 115 -0.78 20.70 30.78
CA GLY A 115 0.01 21.34 31.84
C GLY A 115 0.45 22.76 31.44
N SER A 116 1.32 23.36 32.24
CA SER A 116 1.83 24.72 31.96
C SER A 116 2.76 24.81 30.76
N THR A 117 3.45 23.72 30.43
CA THR A 117 4.45 23.64 29.34
C THR A 117 4.31 22.38 28.50
N THR A 118 3.26 21.58 28.75
CA THR A 118 3.08 20.28 28.10
C THR A 118 1.63 20.02 27.77
N ALA A 119 1.40 19.24 26.72
CA ALA A 119 0.15 18.52 26.49
C ALA A 119 0.46 17.02 26.59
N TRP A 120 -0.47 16.23 27.12
CA TRP A 120 -0.28 14.80 27.27
C TRP A 120 -1.55 14.00 27.01
N LEU A 121 -1.34 12.77 26.57
CA LEU A 121 -2.36 11.75 26.39
C LEU A 121 -1.85 10.44 26.96
N GLU A 122 -2.70 9.71 27.66
CA GLU A 122 -2.38 8.43 28.27
C GLU A 122 -3.43 7.39 27.90
N THR A 123 -2.97 6.26 27.38
CA THR A 123 -3.79 5.08 27.14
C THR A 123 -3.47 4.02 28.18
N ARG A 124 -4.50 3.29 28.61
CA ARG A 124 -4.39 2.17 29.54
C ARG A 124 -5.04 0.94 28.91
N GLY A 125 -4.36 -0.19 29.01
CA GLY A 125 -4.86 -1.47 28.54
C GLY A 125 -4.42 -2.62 29.44
N GLU A 126 -5.07 -3.77 29.30
CA GLU A 126 -4.79 -4.95 30.11
C GLU A 126 -4.79 -6.22 29.26
N HIS A 127 -3.87 -7.13 29.55
CA HIS A 127 -3.83 -8.47 28.99
C HIS A 127 -3.09 -9.41 29.94
N ALA A 128 -3.64 -10.61 30.17
CA ALA A 128 -3.03 -11.67 31.00
C ALA A 128 -2.41 -11.21 32.34
N GLY A 129 -3.07 -10.26 33.05
CA GLY A 129 -2.59 -9.75 34.34
C GLY A 129 -1.47 -8.71 34.27
N VAL A 130 -1.11 -8.24 33.07
CA VAL A 130 -0.26 -7.07 32.83
C VAL A 130 -1.14 -5.86 32.52
N GLN A 131 -0.95 -4.78 33.26
CA GLN A 131 -1.46 -3.46 32.91
C GLN A 131 -0.41 -2.74 32.07
N THR A 132 -0.81 -2.26 30.90
CA THR A 132 0.01 -1.45 30.00
C THR A 132 -0.48 -0.01 30.03
N VAL A 133 0.43 0.93 30.25
CA VAL A 133 0.18 2.38 30.19
C VAL A 133 1.11 2.99 29.17
N VAL A 134 0.58 3.59 28.10
CA VAL A 134 1.36 4.36 27.12
C VAL A 134 1.05 5.83 27.31
N ARG A 135 2.08 6.62 27.58
CA ARG A 135 1.97 8.05 27.82
C ARG A 135 2.69 8.84 26.74
N TYR A 136 1.93 9.61 25.99
CA TYR A 136 2.36 10.53 24.95
C TYR A 136 2.45 11.94 25.54
N VAL A 137 3.58 12.62 25.35
CA VAL A 137 3.80 13.98 25.87
C VAL A 137 4.46 14.85 24.82
N MET A 138 3.89 16.02 24.55
CA MET A 138 4.52 17.09 23.79
C MET A 138 4.90 18.23 24.73
N ASP A 139 6.14 18.71 24.65
CA ASP A 139 6.72 19.75 25.52
C ASP A 139 7.10 20.99 24.70
N ALA A 140 6.87 22.18 25.23
CA ALA A 140 7.31 23.44 24.60
C ALA A 140 8.84 23.50 24.38
N ALA A 141 9.64 22.80 25.19
CA ALA A 141 11.10 22.79 25.07
C ALA A 141 11.60 21.95 23.88
N GLN A 142 10.77 21.05 23.35
CA GLN A 142 11.09 20.18 22.22
C GLN A 142 9.86 20.12 21.30
N PRO A 143 9.58 21.23 20.57
CA PRO A 143 8.31 21.40 19.87
C PRO A 143 8.04 20.34 18.79
N ASP A 144 9.10 19.80 18.18
CA ASP A 144 9.03 18.80 17.11
C ASP A 144 9.07 17.33 17.60
N THR A 145 9.02 17.11 18.93
CA THR A 145 9.20 15.78 19.52
C THR A 145 7.98 15.33 20.34
N LEU A 146 7.48 14.16 20.00
CA LEU A 146 6.54 13.39 20.80
C LEU A 146 7.30 12.42 21.70
N GLN A 147 7.28 12.64 23.01
CA GLN A 147 7.83 11.71 24.00
C GLN A 147 6.83 10.58 24.26
N VAL A 148 7.30 9.34 24.28
CA VAL A 148 6.48 8.14 24.49
C VAL A 148 7.08 7.31 25.62
N GLU A 149 6.39 7.23 26.75
CA GLU A 149 6.75 6.32 27.84
C GLU A 149 5.74 5.17 27.90
N THR A 150 6.23 3.93 27.74
CA THR A 150 5.41 2.73 27.93
C THR A 150 5.79 2.05 29.24
N ARG A 151 4.80 1.77 30.08
CA ARG A 151 4.96 1.05 31.35
C ARG A 151 4.07 -0.18 31.37
N LEU A 152 4.68 -1.33 31.62
CA LEU A 152 4.00 -2.61 31.77
C LEU A 152 4.15 -3.06 33.22
N THR A 153 3.05 -3.12 33.97
CA THR A 153 3.05 -3.52 35.38
C THR A 153 2.33 -4.85 35.54
N ARG A 154 2.99 -5.84 36.16
CA ARG A 154 2.32 -7.08 36.56
C ARG A 154 1.44 -6.80 37.78
N VAL A 155 0.13 -6.72 37.58
CA VAL A 155 -0.84 -6.41 38.66
C VAL A 155 -1.43 -7.67 39.30
N GLN A 156 -1.41 -8.79 38.58
CA GLN A 156 -1.82 -10.10 39.07
C GLN A 156 -1.11 -11.21 38.30
N ALA A 157 -1.12 -12.43 38.83
CA ALA A 157 -0.60 -13.59 38.12
C ALA A 157 -1.35 -13.85 36.80
N GLY A 158 -0.63 -14.33 35.79
CA GLY A 158 -1.16 -14.64 34.46
C GLY A 158 -0.06 -15.24 33.59
N ASP A 159 -0.26 -15.20 32.27
CA ASP A 159 0.74 -15.72 31.33
C ASP A 159 2.03 -14.90 31.38
N ALA A 160 3.14 -15.60 31.14
CA ALA A 160 4.47 -15.02 31.22
C ALA A 160 4.65 -13.91 30.18
N LEU A 161 5.20 -12.77 30.62
CA LEU A 161 5.62 -11.67 29.76
C LEU A 161 7.14 -11.77 29.58
N ARG A 162 7.58 -12.31 28.45
CA ARG A 162 9.00 -12.50 28.11
C ARG A 162 9.61 -11.21 27.57
N MET A 163 8.86 -10.55 26.71
CA MET A 163 9.30 -9.36 25.99
C MET A 163 8.14 -8.39 25.77
N PHE A 164 8.47 -7.13 25.58
CA PHE A 164 7.58 -6.09 25.09
C PHE A 164 8.09 -5.59 23.75
N GLY A 165 7.18 -5.23 22.84
CA GLY A 165 7.46 -4.63 21.54
C GLY A 165 6.69 -3.34 21.30
N SER A 166 7.40 -2.31 20.84
CA SER A 166 6.86 -1.07 20.28
C SER A 166 7.00 -1.13 18.76
N LEU A 167 5.90 -1.49 18.09
CA LEU A 167 5.83 -1.75 16.66
C LEU A 167 5.33 -0.51 15.92
N VAL A 168 5.96 -0.17 14.80
CA VAL A 168 5.47 0.82 13.84
C VAL A 168 5.38 0.20 12.46
N LEU A 169 4.23 0.32 11.81
CA LEU A 169 4.00 -0.22 10.47
C LEU A 169 4.41 0.80 9.40
N HIS A 170 5.10 0.32 8.37
CA HIS A 170 5.42 1.08 7.14
C HIS A 170 5.49 0.14 5.92
N PRO A 171 4.43 -0.65 5.65
CA PRO A 171 4.44 -1.69 4.63
C PRO A 171 4.88 -1.19 3.26
N GLY A 172 5.64 -2.04 2.55
CA GLY A 172 6.15 -1.71 1.22
C GLY A 172 7.08 -0.51 1.19
N SER A 173 7.68 -0.12 2.33
CA SER A 173 8.42 1.13 2.52
C SER A 173 7.60 2.38 2.20
N SER A 174 6.32 2.42 2.62
CA SER A 174 5.50 3.64 2.58
C SER A 174 6.22 4.84 3.22
N LEU A 175 6.98 4.55 4.28
CA LEU A 175 8.11 5.35 4.77
C LEU A 175 9.40 4.55 4.61
N THR A 176 10.43 5.13 4.00
CA THR A 176 11.70 4.42 3.76
C THR A 176 12.54 4.34 5.04
N PRO A 177 12.85 3.13 5.55
CA PRO A 177 13.60 2.96 6.79
C PRO A 177 15.11 3.21 6.64
N PHE A 178 15.68 4.00 7.55
CA PHE A 178 17.11 4.24 7.70
C PHE A 178 17.55 3.96 9.16
N THR A 179 18.28 2.86 9.37
CA THR A 179 18.57 2.34 10.72
C THR A 179 19.95 2.77 11.22
N VAL A 180 20.00 3.29 12.45
CA VAL A 180 21.20 3.86 13.09
C VAL A 180 21.36 3.33 14.51
N ASP A 181 22.60 3.09 14.91
CA ASP A 181 22.95 2.94 16.32
C ASP A 181 23.79 4.13 16.78
N SER A 182 23.31 4.85 17.80
CA SER A 182 23.95 6.07 18.28
C SER A 182 25.25 5.83 19.06
N GLN A 183 25.55 4.59 19.46
CA GLN A 183 26.68 4.25 20.34
C GLN A 183 27.81 3.52 19.61
N ASP A 184 27.47 2.59 18.72
CA ASP A 184 28.37 1.75 17.95
C ASP A 184 27.88 1.61 16.51
N VAL A 185 28.56 2.34 15.63
CA VAL A 185 28.32 2.38 14.18
C VAL A 185 28.35 1.00 13.52
N ALA A 186 28.93 -0.03 14.16
CA ALA A 186 28.91 -1.39 13.65
C ALA A 186 27.51 -1.98 13.45
N TYR A 187 26.49 -1.44 14.11
CA TYR A 187 25.11 -1.88 13.99
C TYR A 187 24.23 -0.94 13.16
N THR A 188 24.84 0.05 12.50
CA THR A 188 24.14 0.94 11.56
C THR A 188 24.08 0.28 10.19
N THR A 189 22.86 0.17 9.64
CA THR A 189 22.62 -0.42 8.30
C THR A 189 22.11 0.60 7.29
N GLY A 190 21.71 1.81 7.71
CA GLY A 190 21.17 2.83 6.83
C GLY A 190 19.96 2.32 6.05
N PHE A 191 19.93 2.51 4.73
CA PHE A 191 18.85 2.04 3.86
C PHE A 191 18.93 0.54 3.49
N SER A 192 19.95 -0.18 3.97
CA SER A 192 20.10 -1.61 3.70
C SER A 192 19.39 -2.43 4.76
N GLN A 193 18.13 -2.78 4.51
CA GLN A 193 17.34 -3.58 5.44
C GLN A 193 17.46 -5.09 5.18
N PRO A 194 17.39 -5.93 6.23
CA PRO A 194 17.23 -7.37 6.06
C PRO A 194 15.82 -7.70 5.54
N ALA A 195 15.68 -8.86 4.88
CA ALA A 195 14.36 -9.45 4.71
C ALA A 195 13.88 -10.01 6.06
N VAL A 196 12.62 -9.80 6.39
CA VAL A 196 12.03 -10.23 7.66
C VAL A 196 10.84 -11.13 7.38
N ASP A 197 11.02 -12.42 7.63
CA ASP A 197 9.95 -13.42 7.66
C ASP A 197 9.62 -13.72 9.12
N THR A 198 8.44 -13.31 9.57
CA THR A 198 7.99 -13.48 10.96
C THR A 198 7.65 -14.94 11.30
N SER A 199 7.49 -15.80 10.31
CA SER A 199 7.26 -17.24 10.48
C SER A 199 8.57 -18.04 10.60
N ASP A 200 9.69 -17.50 10.09
CA ASP A 200 11.02 -18.10 10.17
C ASP A 200 11.88 -17.50 11.28
N TYR A 201 12.16 -18.32 12.29
CA TYR A 201 13.03 -17.96 13.41
C TYR A 201 14.45 -17.52 12.98
N LEU A 202 15.01 -18.13 11.92
CA LEU A 202 16.35 -17.76 11.42
C LEU A 202 16.33 -16.42 10.69
N SER A 203 15.28 -16.15 9.90
CA SER A 203 15.07 -14.84 9.29
C SER A 203 14.96 -13.73 10.35
N LEU A 204 14.10 -13.92 11.36
CA LEU A 204 13.96 -12.98 12.49
C LEU A 204 15.31 -12.74 13.19
N LEU A 205 16.05 -13.81 13.49
CA LEU A 205 17.37 -13.72 14.11
C LEU A 205 18.37 -12.88 13.30
N ASN A 206 18.38 -13.03 11.98
CA ASN A 206 19.27 -12.28 11.10
C ASN A 206 18.87 -10.81 10.98
N ALA A 207 17.61 -10.49 11.26
CA ALA A 207 17.09 -9.12 11.26
C ALA A 207 17.24 -8.39 12.60
N VAL A 208 17.65 -9.08 13.66
CA VAL A 208 17.86 -8.47 14.98
C VAL A 208 19.11 -7.58 14.97
N SER A 209 18.91 -6.32 15.33
CA SER A 209 19.95 -5.33 15.57
C SER A 209 19.84 -4.76 16.99
N PRO A 210 20.93 -4.37 17.66
CA PRO A 210 20.86 -3.59 18.90
C PRO A 210 20.67 -2.09 18.67
N ALA A 211 20.48 -1.65 17.42
CA ALA A 211 20.28 -0.26 17.05
C ALA A 211 19.19 0.42 17.89
N ASP A 212 19.47 1.65 18.33
CA ASP A 212 18.59 2.43 19.20
C ASP A 212 17.77 3.48 18.45
N THR A 213 18.01 3.65 17.15
CA THR A 213 17.41 4.72 16.35
C THR A 213 16.95 4.19 14.99
N GLN A 214 15.71 4.49 14.64
CA GLN A 214 15.12 4.23 13.33
C GLN A 214 14.61 5.54 12.76
N VAL A 215 15.15 5.96 11.61
CA VAL A 215 14.57 7.06 10.84
C VAL A 215 13.63 6.46 9.80
N LEU A 216 12.43 7.03 9.68
CA LEU A 216 11.43 6.70 8.67
C LEU A 216 11.25 7.93 7.79
N ILE A 217 11.69 7.84 6.54
CA ILE A 217 11.75 8.97 5.60
C ILE A 217 10.54 8.93 4.67
N GLY A 218 9.77 10.02 4.65
CA GLY A 218 8.65 10.18 3.73
C GLY A 218 9.09 10.32 2.27
N SER A 219 8.19 9.99 1.35
CA SER A 219 8.45 10.20 -0.07
C SER A 219 8.43 11.69 -0.41
N ARG A 220 9.40 12.17 -1.21
CA ARG A 220 9.38 13.57 -1.75
C ARG A 220 8.36 13.76 -2.85
N ASN A 221 7.97 12.67 -3.50
CA ASN A 221 7.04 12.70 -4.64
C ASN A 221 5.59 13.00 -4.22
N THR A 222 5.33 13.12 -2.92
CA THR A 222 4.02 13.43 -2.34
C THR A 222 3.75 14.94 -2.25
N GLY A 223 4.79 15.76 -2.34
CA GLY A 223 4.73 17.19 -2.01
C GLY A 223 4.67 17.47 -0.49
N ALA A 224 4.77 16.44 0.34
CA ALA A 224 4.73 16.50 1.79
C ALA A 224 6.06 16.02 2.38
N ASP A 225 7.04 16.92 2.48
CA ASP A 225 8.33 16.60 3.09
C ASP A 225 8.18 16.37 4.59
N ILE A 226 8.47 15.13 5.02
CA ILE A 226 8.51 14.73 6.42
C ILE A 226 9.46 13.55 6.63
N SER A 227 10.11 13.51 7.79
CA SER A 227 10.83 12.36 8.32
C SER A 227 10.53 12.20 9.80
N TYR A 228 10.48 10.95 10.27
CA TYR A 228 10.28 10.62 11.68
C TYR A 228 11.50 9.89 12.23
N THR A 229 12.04 10.33 13.35
CA THR A 229 13.13 9.64 14.04
C THR A 229 12.62 9.05 15.34
N LEU A 230 12.51 7.73 15.36
CA LEU A 230 12.12 6.94 16.50
C LEU A 230 13.39 6.55 17.24
N ARG A 231 13.51 6.96 18.49
CA ARG A 231 14.67 6.65 19.32
C ARG A 231 14.25 5.97 20.61
N LEU A 232 14.88 4.85 20.92
CA LEU A 232 14.80 4.19 22.23
C LEU A 232 15.91 4.74 23.13
N HIS A 233 15.54 5.50 24.17
CA HIS A 233 16.52 6.07 25.10
C HIS A 233 16.98 5.06 26.13
N GLU A 234 16.02 4.30 26.69
CA GLU A 234 16.28 3.27 27.68
C GLU A 234 15.08 2.31 27.83
N ALA A 235 15.39 1.12 28.36
CA ALA A 235 14.41 0.17 28.86
C ALA A 235 14.88 -0.33 30.24
N LEU A 236 13.97 -0.29 31.23
CA LEU A 236 14.28 -0.53 32.64
C LEU A 236 13.29 -1.53 33.26
N LEU A 237 13.80 -2.49 34.01
CA LEU A 237 13.02 -3.25 34.98
C LEU A 237 13.00 -2.46 36.29
N ARG A 238 11.80 -2.19 36.81
CA ARG A 238 11.57 -1.63 38.14
C ARG A 238 11.03 -2.72 39.06
N ASP A 239 11.74 -3.00 40.15
CA ASP A 239 11.29 -3.97 41.16
C ASP A 239 10.18 -3.41 42.08
N ALA A 240 9.61 -4.25 42.94
CA ALA A 240 8.57 -3.87 43.89
C ALA A 240 9.03 -2.85 44.96
N GLN A 241 10.35 -2.67 45.13
CA GLN A 241 10.95 -1.67 46.03
C GLN A 241 11.22 -0.35 45.31
N GLY A 242 11.01 -0.29 43.99
CA GLY A 242 11.24 0.87 43.15
C GLY A 242 12.67 1.02 42.62
N ASN A 243 13.53 0.00 42.77
CA ASN A 243 14.86 0.02 42.18
C ASN A 243 14.76 -0.26 40.68
N GLU A 244 15.55 0.46 39.88
CA GLU A 244 15.56 0.33 38.42
C GLU A 244 16.87 -0.28 37.93
N GLU A 245 16.76 -1.27 37.03
CA GLU A 245 17.90 -1.89 36.35
C GLU A 245 17.67 -1.94 34.83
N PRO A 246 18.66 -1.58 34.00
CA PRO A 246 18.54 -1.68 32.54
C PRO A 246 18.35 -3.12 32.06
N VAL A 247 17.46 -3.29 31.09
CA VAL A 247 17.24 -4.57 30.40
C VAL A 247 17.83 -4.51 28.99
N HIS A 248 18.04 -5.69 28.38
CA HIS A 248 18.51 -5.72 26.99
C HIS A 248 17.37 -5.34 26.05
N THR A 249 17.74 -4.68 24.96
CA THR A 249 16.83 -4.21 23.92
C THR A 249 17.27 -4.73 22.56
N LEU A 250 16.35 -4.73 21.62
CA LEU A 250 16.62 -5.02 20.21
C LEU A 250 15.71 -4.22 19.30
N LEU A 251 16.11 -4.10 18.05
CA LEU A 251 15.35 -3.58 16.94
C LEU A 251 15.26 -4.69 15.88
N VAL A 252 14.05 -4.92 15.38
CA VAL A 252 13.82 -5.62 14.11
C VAL A 252 13.25 -4.59 13.15
N SER A 253 13.92 -4.34 12.03
CA SER A 253 13.43 -3.44 10.99
C SER A 253 13.56 -4.14 9.64
N GLY A 254 12.52 -4.00 8.81
CA GLY A 254 12.47 -4.51 7.45
C GLY A 254 11.91 -3.45 6.52
N ASP A 255 11.40 -3.84 5.36
CA ASP A 255 10.64 -2.92 4.50
C ASP A 255 9.22 -2.67 5.02
N THR A 256 8.70 -3.55 5.88
CA THR A 256 7.29 -3.55 6.25
C THR A 256 7.00 -2.94 7.62
N PHE A 257 7.92 -3.08 8.57
CA PHE A 257 7.74 -2.57 9.92
C PHE A 257 9.07 -2.33 10.62
N SER A 258 9.01 -1.60 11.73
CA SER A 258 10.10 -1.42 12.68
C SER A 258 9.60 -1.70 14.09
N LEU A 259 10.30 -2.56 14.84
CA LEU A 259 9.91 -3.06 16.15
C LEU A 259 11.05 -2.88 17.15
N PHE A 260 10.91 -1.92 18.06
CA PHE A 260 11.78 -1.82 19.22
C PHE A 260 11.27 -2.75 20.32
N ALA A 261 12.08 -3.70 20.76
CA ALA A 261 11.71 -4.64 21.79
C ALA A 261 12.64 -4.61 22.99
N ALA A 262 12.10 -4.98 24.16
CA ALA A 262 12.85 -5.11 25.41
C ALA A 262 12.49 -6.41 26.13
N PHE A 263 13.49 -7.05 26.71
CA PHE A 263 13.30 -8.21 27.59
C PHE A 263 12.78 -7.78 28.96
N THR A 264 12.00 -8.62 29.63
CA THR A 264 11.48 -8.29 30.98
C THR A 264 12.50 -8.48 32.10
N ARG A 265 13.64 -9.14 31.83
CA ARG A 265 14.74 -9.32 32.78
C ARG A 265 16.09 -8.91 32.17
N PRO A 266 17.04 -8.47 33.00
CA PRO A 266 18.40 -8.20 32.55
C PRO A 266 19.15 -9.51 32.27
N PHE A 267 19.95 -9.53 31.21
CA PHE A 267 20.99 -10.54 31.04
C PHE A 267 22.26 -10.14 31.83
N PRO A 268 23.16 -11.09 32.12
CA PRO A 268 24.42 -10.78 32.76
C PRO A 268 25.23 -9.73 32.00
N ARG A 269 25.81 -8.75 32.70
CA ARG A 269 26.54 -7.60 32.11
C ARG A 269 27.70 -7.94 31.17
N PHE A 270 28.20 -9.18 31.19
CA PHE A 270 29.27 -9.64 30.30
C PHE A 270 28.76 -10.12 28.94
N TRP A 271 27.45 -10.12 28.72
CA TRP A 271 26.84 -10.50 27.44
C TRP A 271 26.92 -9.38 26.41
N SER A 272 26.91 -9.77 25.13
CA SER A 272 26.84 -8.84 24.01
C SER A 272 25.53 -8.05 24.06
N ARG A 273 25.60 -6.77 23.65
CA ARG A 273 24.42 -5.93 23.45
C ARG A 273 23.52 -6.47 22.34
N ALA A 274 24.11 -7.02 21.27
CA ALA A 274 23.38 -7.71 20.22
C ALA A 274 22.90 -9.08 20.72
N PRO A 275 21.59 -9.32 20.86
CA PRO A 275 21.07 -10.60 21.30
C PRO A 275 21.38 -11.69 20.27
N GLY A 276 21.91 -12.81 20.74
CA GLY A 276 22.11 -14.00 19.91
C GLY A 276 21.08 -15.09 20.20
N VAL A 277 21.25 -16.25 19.57
CA VAL A 277 20.40 -17.43 19.76
C VAL A 277 20.25 -17.81 21.24
N ILE A 278 21.36 -17.82 21.99
CA ILE A 278 21.35 -18.16 23.43
C ILE A 278 20.53 -17.13 24.22
N SER A 279 20.64 -15.85 23.86
CA SER A 279 19.87 -14.79 24.52
C SER A 279 18.39 -14.91 24.25
N LEU A 280 17.99 -15.14 23.00
CA LEU A 280 16.59 -15.34 22.67
C LEU A 280 16.00 -16.60 23.32
N ALA A 281 16.79 -17.68 23.42
CA ALA A 281 16.37 -18.91 24.09
C ALA A 281 16.17 -18.70 25.60
N LEU A 282 17.12 -18.06 26.29
CA LEU A 282 16.97 -17.76 27.73
C LEU A 282 15.86 -16.74 28.00
N GLY A 283 15.67 -15.77 27.11
CA GLY A 283 14.58 -14.80 27.20
C GLY A 283 13.19 -15.45 27.23
N GLN A 284 13.04 -16.68 26.71
CA GLN A 284 11.78 -17.43 26.83
C GLN A 284 11.40 -17.80 28.26
N LEU A 285 12.35 -17.73 29.20
CA LEU A 285 12.15 -18.02 30.62
C LEU A 285 11.86 -16.76 31.45
N PHE A 286 11.88 -15.58 30.83
CA PHE A 286 11.69 -14.32 31.54
C PHE A 286 10.22 -14.02 31.81
N ASP A 287 9.97 -13.34 32.92
CA ASP A 287 8.66 -12.84 33.33
C ASP A 287 8.81 -11.67 34.32
N LEU A 288 7.75 -10.86 34.46
CA LEU A 288 7.58 -9.90 35.55
C LEU A 288 6.84 -10.53 36.73
N GLU A 289 7.37 -10.34 37.93
CA GLU A 289 6.70 -10.67 39.19
C GLU A 289 5.65 -9.61 39.54
N THR A 290 4.63 -10.00 40.32
CA THR A 290 3.58 -9.08 40.76
C THR A 290 4.16 -7.88 41.51
N GLY A 291 3.84 -6.68 41.02
CA GLY A 291 4.35 -5.41 41.54
C GLY A 291 5.57 -4.86 40.79
N GLU A 292 6.22 -5.66 39.95
CA GLU A 292 7.30 -5.18 39.07
C GLU A 292 6.74 -4.47 37.84
N SER A 293 7.58 -3.62 37.23
CA SER A 293 7.25 -2.93 35.99
C SER A 293 8.39 -2.96 34.98
N LEU A 294 8.09 -3.15 33.70
CA LEU A 294 8.99 -2.84 32.60
C LEU A 294 8.65 -1.44 32.07
N ILE A 295 9.65 -0.56 31.93
CA ILE A 295 9.50 0.83 31.50
C ILE A 295 10.36 1.05 30.26
N LEU A 296 9.77 1.52 29.16
CA LEU A 296 10.49 1.94 27.96
C LEU A 296 10.26 3.44 27.74
N ARG A 297 11.33 4.18 27.47
CA ARG A 297 11.27 5.60 27.13
C ARG A 297 11.76 5.79 25.71
N GLN A 298 10.87 6.28 24.86
CA GLN A 298 11.10 6.55 23.46
C GLN A 298 10.77 8.01 23.13
N SER A 299 11.28 8.48 22.01
CA SER A 299 10.85 9.73 21.40
C SER A 299 10.65 9.54 19.91
N ILE A 300 9.66 10.23 19.35
CA ILE A 300 9.43 10.37 17.92
C ILE A 300 9.64 11.84 17.58
N THR A 301 10.71 12.15 16.86
CA THR A 301 11.00 13.51 16.40
C THR A 301 10.62 13.63 14.93
N ALA A 302 9.72 14.55 14.61
CA ALA A 302 9.36 14.87 13.24
C ALA A 302 10.28 15.97 12.71
N ALA A 303 10.67 15.88 11.44
CA ALA A 303 11.35 16.96 10.74
C ALA A 303 10.61 17.26 9.45
N ALA A 304 10.52 18.54 9.10
CA ALA A 304 9.78 19.01 7.93
C ALA A 304 10.62 18.95 6.64
N SER A 305 11.30 17.82 6.46
CA SER A 305 12.25 17.49 5.40
C SER A 305 12.23 15.98 5.20
N ALA A 306 12.24 15.52 3.95
CA ALA A 306 12.31 14.10 3.63
C ALA A 306 13.75 13.59 3.54
N ASP A 307 14.53 13.74 4.63
CA ASP A 307 15.87 13.18 4.76
C ASP A 307 16.17 12.72 6.20
N ALA A 308 17.32 12.07 6.42
CA ALA A 308 17.74 11.62 7.75
C ALA A 308 18.55 12.68 8.50
N ALA A 309 19.24 13.55 7.78
CA ALA A 309 20.14 14.54 8.34
C ALA A 309 19.43 15.55 9.25
N ALA A 310 18.19 15.92 8.94
CA ALA A 310 17.44 16.91 9.70
C ALA A 310 17.32 16.58 11.19
N THR A 311 17.25 15.30 11.55
CA THR A 311 17.21 14.84 12.95
C THR A 311 18.55 14.28 13.41
N LEU A 312 19.26 13.51 12.56
CA LEU A 312 20.53 12.89 12.92
C LEU A 312 21.64 13.92 13.21
N ASN A 313 21.56 15.11 12.61
CA ASN A 313 22.52 16.19 12.88
C ASN A 313 22.47 16.69 14.33
N ALA A 314 21.29 16.62 14.97
CA ALA A 314 21.14 16.94 16.38
C ALA A 314 21.60 15.79 17.28
N LEU A 315 21.44 14.54 16.83
CA LEU A 315 21.84 13.34 17.56
C LEU A 315 23.37 13.16 17.61
N TYR A 316 24.03 13.33 16.49
CA TYR A 316 25.46 13.06 16.36
C TYR A 316 26.33 14.15 17.01
N THR A 317 27.55 13.78 17.40
CA THR A 317 28.48 14.68 18.12
C THR A 317 29.87 14.76 17.48
N GLY A 318 30.11 14.07 16.37
CA GLY A 318 31.38 14.04 15.65
C GLY A 318 31.57 15.21 14.69
N HIS A 319 32.38 14.97 13.66
CA HIS A 319 32.66 15.92 12.59
C HIS A 319 31.39 16.25 11.77
N SER A 320 31.34 17.45 11.24
CA SER A 320 30.34 17.88 10.26
C SER A 320 30.97 18.08 8.89
N VAL A 321 30.20 17.78 7.86
CA VAL A 321 30.52 18.04 6.46
C VAL A 321 29.42 18.91 5.88
N GLN A 322 29.82 19.98 5.20
CA GLN A 322 28.89 20.91 4.56
C GLN A 322 29.34 21.18 3.13
N GLY A 323 28.37 21.39 2.25
CA GLY A 323 28.60 21.72 0.86
C GLY A 323 27.34 22.23 0.21
N ARG A 324 27.47 22.58 -1.07
CA ARG A 324 26.37 22.98 -1.94
C ARG A 324 26.31 22.08 -3.15
N LEU A 325 25.13 21.60 -3.49
CA LEU A 325 24.85 20.92 -4.75
C LEU A 325 24.42 21.94 -5.79
N ASP A 326 24.82 21.73 -7.03
CA ASP A 326 24.46 22.56 -8.19
C ASP A 326 23.02 22.32 -8.68
N THR A 327 22.31 21.36 -8.09
CA THR A 327 20.92 21.00 -8.37
C THR A 327 20.18 20.62 -7.09
N LEU A 328 18.84 20.79 -7.09
CA LEU A 328 17.95 20.32 -6.02
C LEU A 328 17.54 18.85 -6.20
N ASP A 329 17.63 18.31 -7.42
CA ASP A 329 17.33 16.91 -7.73
C ASP A 329 18.51 16.00 -7.42
N ALA A 330 19.00 16.09 -6.19
CA ALA A 330 20.17 15.39 -5.71
C ALA A 330 19.99 14.85 -4.29
N SER A 331 20.80 13.85 -3.94
CA SER A 331 20.98 13.40 -2.57
C SER A 331 22.46 13.20 -2.25
N VAL A 332 22.79 13.26 -0.96
CA VAL A 332 24.14 13.00 -0.45
C VAL A 332 24.06 11.98 0.67
N THR A 333 24.71 10.83 0.48
CA THR A 333 24.87 9.80 1.51
C THR A 333 26.31 9.77 2.00
N ALA A 334 26.52 9.91 3.31
CA ALA A 334 27.84 9.71 3.91
C ALA A 334 28.02 8.25 4.32
N ARG A 335 29.04 7.59 3.76
CA ARG A 335 29.46 6.23 4.13
C ARG A 335 30.79 6.25 4.87
N ASP A 336 30.97 5.35 5.82
CA ASP A 336 32.29 5.12 6.40
C ASP A 336 33.18 4.26 5.49
N THR A 337 34.41 3.99 5.96
CA THR A 337 35.39 3.15 5.24
C THR A 337 34.99 1.67 5.12
N ALA A 338 33.98 1.21 5.87
CA ALA A 338 33.39 -0.11 5.74
C ALA A 338 32.15 -0.12 4.83
N GLY A 339 31.78 1.04 4.24
CA GLY A 339 30.63 1.18 3.36
C GLY A 339 29.28 1.38 4.06
N ARG A 340 29.28 1.49 5.40
CA ARG A 340 28.05 1.69 6.20
C ARG A 340 27.55 3.12 6.01
N GLU A 341 26.27 3.27 5.71
CA GLU A 341 25.61 4.57 5.55
C GLU A 341 25.35 5.20 6.92
N LEU A 342 25.97 6.35 7.17
CA LEU A 342 25.95 7.02 8.47
C LEU A 342 24.87 8.09 8.55
N ASN A 343 24.62 8.78 7.44
CA ASN A 343 23.71 9.91 7.35
C ASN A 343 23.34 10.16 5.87
N PHE A 344 22.17 10.75 5.64
CA PHE A 344 21.58 11.02 4.33
C PHE A 344 20.93 12.40 4.34
N ALA A 345 21.30 13.25 3.39
CA ALA A 345 20.74 14.59 3.24
C ALA A 345 20.24 14.83 1.81
N ARG A 346 19.22 15.67 1.70
CA ARG A 346 18.84 16.35 0.46
C ARG A 346 19.25 17.83 0.55
N PRO A 347 19.59 18.48 -0.56
CA PRO A 347 19.91 19.90 -0.53
C PRO A 347 18.67 20.72 -0.16
N ASP A 348 18.88 21.79 0.60
CA ASP A 348 17.82 22.79 0.86
C ASP A 348 17.52 23.63 -0.39
N ALA A 349 16.60 24.59 -0.28
CA ALA A 349 16.21 25.46 -1.40
C ALA A 349 17.36 26.31 -1.99
N SER A 350 18.49 26.45 -1.28
CA SER A 350 19.71 27.13 -1.74
C SER A 350 20.75 26.17 -2.33
N GLY A 351 20.46 24.87 -2.36
CA GLY A 351 21.39 23.81 -2.74
C GLY A 351 22.28 23.34 -1.58
N ASP A 352 22.16 23.92 -0.39
CA ASP A 352 23.08 23.66 0.72
C ASP A 352 22.68 22.37 1.47
N PHE A 353 23.68 21.60 1.92
CA PHE A 353 23.45 20.42 2.76
C PHE A 353 24.43 20.39 3.95
N THR A 354 24.01 19.73 5.02
CA THR A 354 24.86 19.47 6.20
C THR A 354 24.69 18.03 6.65
N LEU A 355 25.80 17.33 6.83
CA LEU A 355 25.86 15.99 7.39
C LEU A 355 26.76 16.01 8.62
N ARG A 356 26.20 15.78 9.80
CA ARG A 356 26.96 15.48 11.01
C ARG A 356 27.18 13.97 11.10
N LEU A 357 28.29 13.56 11.68
CA LEU A 357 28.71 12.17 11.72
C LEU A 357 28.84 11.65 13.15
N PRO A 358 28.72 10.33 13.37
CA PRO A 358 29.07 9.71 14.64
C PRO A 358 30.48 10.09 15.11
N ARG A 359 30.67 10.09 16.43
CA ARG A 359 31.97 10.39 17.02
C ARG A 359 33.01 9.33 16.59
N GLY A 360 34.22 9.77 16.29
CA GLY A 360 35.35 8.89 15.94
C GLY A 360 35.49 8.58 14.45
N ILE A 361 34.54 9.01 13.61
CA ILE A 361 34.68 8.96 12.16
C ILE A 361 35.69 10.02 11.70
N THR A 362 36.72 9.58 10.99
CA THR A 362 37.85 10.41 10.53
C THR A 362 37.99 10.47 9.01
N ALA A 363 37.30 9.60 8.29
CA ALA A 363 37.18 9.63 6.84
C ALA A 363 35.84 9.02 6.44
N ILE A 364 35.28 9.54 5.36
CA ILE A 364 34.03 9.05 4.75
C ILE A 364 34.17 9.01 3.22
N THR A 365 33.28 8.27 2.58
CA THR A 365 32.93 8.44 1.18
C THR A 365 31.59 9.12 1.10
N LEU A 366 31.49 10.20 0.33
CA LEU A 366 30.22 10.84 -0.01
C LEU A 366 29.75 10.29 -1.34
N ASP A 367 28.57 9.69 -1.34
CA ASP A 367 27.85 9.32 -2.55
C ASP A 367 26.88 10.44 -2.89
N VAL A 368 27.11 11.13 -4.00
CA VAL A 368 26.24 12.18 -4.51
C VAL A 368 25.49 11.63 -5.71
N ARG A 369 24.17 11.54 -5.61
CA ARG A 369 23.30 10.95 -6.64
C ARG A 369 22.34 12.00 -7.20
N THR A 370 22.12 11.94 -8.51
CA THR A 370 21.02 12.60 -9.24
C THR A 370 20.33 11.56 -10.13
N PRO A 371 19.20 11.89 -10.77
CA PRO A 371 18.61 11.01 -11.78
C PRO A 371 19.53 10.69 -12.98
N TRP A 372 20.56 11.52 -13.24
CA TRP A 372 21.44 11.38 -14.40
C TRP A 372 22.89 11.00 -14.08
N SER A 373 23.29 11.07 -12.81
CA SER A 373 24.68 10.91 -12.40
C SER A 373 24.80 10.30 -11.01
N SER A 374 25.90 9.59 -10.78
CA SER A 374 26.27 9.07 -9.46
C SER A 374 27.78 9.24 -9.32
N THR A 375 28.19 9.99 -8.30
CA THR A 375 29.61 10.28 -8.04
C THR A 375 29.97 9.95 -6.61
N GLN A 376 31.19 9.45 -6.41
CA GLN A 376 31.72 9.16 -5.09
C GLN A 376 32.95 10.04 -4.83
N GLN A 377 33.01 10.66 -3.66
CA GLN A 377 34.15 11.45 -3.24
C GLN A 377 34.62 11.02 -1.85
N SER A 378 35.89 10.65 -1.72
CA SER A 378 36.50 10.42 -0.41
C SER A 378 36.81 11.75 0.28
N VAL A 379 36.43 11.87 1.55
CA VAL A 379 36.64 13.08 2.36
C VAL A 379 37.36 12.70 3.65
N ALA A 380 38.51 13.32 3.89
CA ALA A 380 39.23 13.21 5.16
C ALA A 380 38.76 14.30 6.13
N LEU A 381 38.46 13.92 7.37
CA LEU A 381 37.85 14.79 8.39
C LEU A 381 38.90 15.22 9.41
N ALA A 382 39.71 16.21 9.02
CA ALA A 382 40.82 16.71 9.84
C ALA A 382 40.42 17.84 10.80
N ALA A 383 39.26 18.46 10.59
CA ALA A 383 38.74 19.57 11.39
C ALA A 383 37.27 19.31 11.76
N PRO A 384 36.76 19.87 12.89
CA PRO A 384 35.36 19.72 13.34
C PRO A 384 34.31 19.95 12.25
N LEU A 385 34.58 20.88 11.34
CA LEU A 385 33.78 21.16 10.15
C LEU A 385 34.67 21.02 8.91
N THR A 386 34.18 20.32 7.90
CA THR A 386 34.77 20.24 6.56
C THR A 386 33.83 20.88 5.55
N GLU A 387 34.27 21.94 4.90
CA GLU A 387 33.53 22.62 3.83
C GLU A 387 34.02 22.14 2.46
N LEU A 388 33.11 21.62 1.64
CA LEU A 388 33.41 21.06 0.32
C LEU A 388 33.27 22.09 -0.81
N GLY A 389 32.63 23.23 -0.54
CA GLY A 389 32.22 24.18 -1.58
C GLY A 389 31.08 23.63 -2.42
N VAL A 390 31.05 24.01 -3.70
CA VAL A 390 30.05 23.52 -4.66
C VAL A 390 30.51 22.20 -5.25
N ILE A 391 29.65 21.19 -5.20
CA ILE A 391 29.85 19.89 -5.83
C ILE A 391 29.10 19.92 -7.17
N ASP A 392 29.85 19.74 -8.25
CA ASP A 392 29.33 19.63 -9.63
C ASP A 392 28.80 18.21 -9.84
N THR A 393 27.51 18.08 -10.14
CA THR A 393 26.86 16.78 -10.38
C THR A 393 26.83 16.41 -11.88
N GLY A 394 27.40 17.26 -12.73
CA GLY A 394 27.39 17.15 -14.17
C GLY A 394 26.07 17.61 -14.79
N ALA A 395 26.13 18.06 -16.04
CA ALA A 395 24.93 18.52 -16.74
C ALA A 395 24.05 17.34 -17.20
N PRO A 396 22.73 17.34 -16.93
CA PRO A 396 21.82 16.33 -17.46
C PRO A 396 21.65 16.48 -18.98
N ALA A 397 21.21 15.42 -19.64
CA ALA A 397 20.48 15.57 -20.90
C ALA A 397 18.99 15.79 -20.58
N VAL A 398 18.41 16.86 -21.11
CA VAL A 398 17.00 17.20 -20.87
C VAL A 398 16.15 16.70 -22.02
N VAL A 399 15.13 15.90 -21.72
CA VAL A 399 14.19 15.36 -22.70
C VAL A 399 12.85 16.06 -22.56
N GLU A 400 12.42 16.74 -23.61
CA GLU A 400 11.06 17.28 -23.70
C GLU A 400 10.09 16.16 -24.09
N LEU A 401 9.05 15.99 -23.28
CA LEU A 401 8.07 14.92 -23.38
C LEU A 401 6.89 15.29 -24.29
N PRO A 402 6.27 14.29 -24.95
CA PRO A 402 5.03 14.50 -25.71
C PRO A 402 3.91 15.03 -24.82
N ARG A 403 2.97 15.77 -25.42
CA ARG A 403 1.87 16.45 -24.72
C ARG A 403 0.53 16.10 -25.37
N GLY A 404 -0.54 16.14 -24.58
CA GLY A 404 -1.92 16.04 -25.06
C GLY A 404 -2.42 14.62 -25.30
N GLU A 405 -1.58 13.60 -25.14
CA GLU A 405 -1.92 12.20 -25.38
C GLU A 405 -1.50 11.35 -24.18
N ALA A 406 -2.40 10.46 -23.74
CA ALA A 406 -2.10 9.51 -22.68
C ALA A 406 -1.24 8.36 -23.22
N MET A 407 -0.15 8.03 -22.51
CA MET A 407 0.72 6.90 -22.83
C MET A 407 1.64 6.55 -21.67
N SER A 408 2.07 5.30 -21.62
CA SER A 408 3.14 4.79 -20.77
C SER A 408 4.42 4.67 -21.59
N LEU A 409 5.53 5.24 -21.10
CA LEU A 409 6.83 5.25 -21.75
C LEU A 409 7.83 4.36 -20.99
N VAL A 410 8.51 3.47 -21.71
CA VAL A 410 9.61 2.65 -21.17
C VAL A 410 10.88 2.96 -21.95
N PHE A 411 11.92 3.39 -21.25
CA PHE A 411 13.22 3.74 -21.83
C PHE A 411 14.18 2.57 -21.58
N THR A 412 14.84 2.11 -22.64
CA THR A 412 15.83 1.03 -22.57
C THR A 412 17.15 1.51 -23.15
N SER A 413 18.26 1.18 -22.50
CA SER A 413 19.62 1.49 -22.95
C SER A 413 20.55 0.32 -22.63
N ASP A 414 21.77 0.35 -23.16
CA ASP A 414 22.81 -0.63 -22.82
C ASP A 414 23.19 -0.61 -21.32
N ALA A 415 22.97 0.52 -20.65
CA ALA A 415 23.19 0.68 -19.21
C ALA A 415 21.99 0.22 -18.36
N GLY A 416 20.90 -0.25 -18.98
CA GLY A 416 19.66 -0.63 -18.33
C GLY A 416 18.53 0.39 -18.50
N GLN A 417 17.46 0.20 -17.73
CA GLN A 417 16.30 1.10 -17.69
C GLN A 417 16.51 2.17 -16.61
N PRO A 418 16.26 3.46 -16.90
CA PRO A 418 16.27 4.50 -15.86
C PRO A 418 15.14 4.24 -14.85
N VAL A 419 15.31 4.79 -13.65
CA VAL A 419 14.27 4.81 -12.61
C VAL A 419 13.69 6.23 -12.58
N PHE A 420 12.42 6.37 -12.93
CA PHE A 420 11.68 7.62 -12.82
C PHE A 420 11.20 7.81 -11.38
N ASN A 421 11.09 9.08 -10.96
CA ASN A 421 10.72 9.47 -9.60
C ASN A 421 11.63 8.85 -8.51
N ASP A 422 12.88 8.48 -8.82
CA ASP A 422 13.85 7.91 -7.86
C ASP A 422 13.93 8.80 -6.60
N GLU A 423 13.76 8.22 -5.41
CA GLU A 423 13.92 8.89 -4.12
C GLU A 423 15.39 9.16 -3.79
N LEU A 424 16.30 8.61 -4.60
CA LEU A 424 17.75 8.72 -4.52
C LEU A 424 18.33 8.12 -3.21
N THR A 425 17.59 7.22 -2.57
CA THR A 425 17.97 6.53 -1.33
C THR A 425 18.83 5.30 -1.59
N SER A 426 18.68 4.65 -2.76
CA SER A 426 19.25 3.33 -3.02
C SER A 426 18.77 2.24 -2.05
N ALA A 427 17.55 2.38 -1.52
CA ALA A 427 16.99 1.43 -0.58
C ALA A 427 17.09 -0.02 -1.09
N SER A 428 17.45 -0.93 -0.18
CA SER A 428 17.63 -2.34 -0.53
C SER A 428 17.11 -3.24 0.57
N VAL A 429 16.55 -4.38 0.18
CA VAL A 429 16.09 -5.44 1.08
C VAL A 429 16.87 -6.70 0.75
N ALA A 430 17.50 -7.31 1.75
CA ALA A 430 18.37 -8.48 1.57
C ALA A 430 19.46 -8.30 0.48
N GLY A 431 19.93 -7.06 0.28
CA GLY A 431 20.96 -6.71 -0.71
C GLY A 431 20.45 -6.41 -2.12
N GLU A 432 19.16 -6.60 -2.40
CA GLU A 432 18.54 -6.30 -3.69
C GLU A 432 17.88 -4.92 -3.69
N ARG A 433 17.95 -4.19 -4.82
CA ARG A 433 17.32 -2.86 -4.94
C ARG A 433 15.82 -2.97 -4.70
N HIS A 434 15.32 -2.20 -3.75
CA HIS A 434 13.90 -2.07 -3.45
C HIS A 434 13.39 -0.77 -4.05
N LEU A 435 12.47 -0.86 -5.02
CA LEU A 435 11.78 0.31 -5.55
C LEU A 435 10.65 0.69 -4.60
N VAL A 436 10.70 1.91 -4.08
CA VAL A 436 9.61 2.46 -3.23
C VAL A 436 8.48 3.01 -4.09
N ALA A 437 7.33 3.33 -3.49
CA ALA A 437 6.04 3.37 -4.19
C ALA A 437 6.02 4.16 -5.51
N ALA A 438 6.57 5.38 -5.55
CA ALA A 438 6.60 6.23 -6.75
C ALA A 438 7.67 5.84 -7.79
N GLU A 439 8.67 5.07 -7.41
CA GLU A 439 9.79 4.68 -8.28
C GLU A 439 9.33 3.65 -9.33
N SER A 440 9.69 3.89 -10.58
CA SER A 440 9.30 3.00 -11.69
C SER A 440 10.24 3.08 -12.88
N HIS A 441 10.41 1.97 -13.59
CA HIS A 441 11.05 1.95 -14.91
C HIS A 441 10.13 2.42 -16.05
N ARG A 442 8.92 2.82 -15.71
CA ARG A 442 7.89 3.34 -16.60
C ARG A 442 7.54 4.77 -16.21
N LEU A 443 7.39 5.63 -17.21
CA LEU A 443 6.82 6.96 -17.04
C LEU A 443 5.42 7.01 -17.63
N SER A 444 4.42 7.33 -16.80
CA SER A 444 3.04 7.49 -17.24
C SER A 444 2.72 8.95 -17.59
N LEU A 445 2.00 9.16 -18.68
CA LEU A 445 1.42 10.43 -19.11
C LEU A 445 -0.10 10.25 -19.24
N SER A 446 -0.86 11.18 -18.67
CA SER A 446 -2.33 11.20 -18.76
C SER A 446 -2.86 11.93 -20.00
N GLY A 447 -2.00 12.67 -20.70
CA GLY A 447 -2.38 13.65 -21.73
C GLY A 447 -2.83 15.00 -21.16
N GLY A 448 -2.97 15.11 -19.82
CA GLY A 448 -3.44 16.31 -19.14
C GLY A 448 -2.38 17.40 -18.91
N PRO A 449 -2.80 18.59 -18.43
CA PRO A 449 -1.87 19.68 -18.11
C PRO A 449 -0.89 19.32 -16.99
N GLY A 450 -1.29 18.44 -16.07
CA GLY A 450 -0.50 17.98 -14.94
C GLY A 450 0.60 16.97 -15.25
N ASP A 451 0.77 16.55 -16.51
CA ASP A 451 1.87 15.66 -16.88
C ASP A 451 3.25 16.34 -16.77
N PRO A 452 4.32 15.57 -16.46
CA PRO A 452 5.67 16.09 -16.57
C PRO A 452 5.95 16.59 -17.99
N ARG A 453 6.67 17.72 -18.09
CA ARG A 453 7.05 18.32 -19.38
C ARG A 453 8.42 17.90 -19.85
N GLU A 454 9.32 17.68 -18.90
CA GLU A 454 10.72 17.45 -19.15
C GLU A 454 11.24 16.38 -18.18
N LEU A 455 12.25 15.63 -18.62
CA LEU A 455 13.00 14.69 -17.79
C LEU A 455 14.48 15.00 -17.89
N ALA A 456 15.18 14.88 -16.79
CA ALA A 456 16.63 14.82 -16.77
C ALA A 456 17.07 13.35 -16.80
N LEU A 457 17.91 12.98 -17.76
CA LEU A 457 18.43 11.62 -17.93
C LEU A 457 19.95 11.64 -18.15
N PRO A 458 20.64 10.51 -17.90
CA PRO A 458 22.02 10.34 -18.35
C PRO A 458 22.14 10.54 -19.86
N ALA A 459 23.31 11.00 -20.31
CA ALA A 459 23.64 10.97 -21.72
C ALA A 459 23.79 9.52 -22.21
N GLY A 460 23.35 9.24 -23.43
CA GLY A 460 23.38 7.88 -23.99
C GLY A 460 22.37 7.67 -25.10
N SER A 461 22.38 6.46 -25.65
CA SER A 461 21.46 6.01 -26.68
C SER A 461 20.31 5.21 -26.04
N TYR A 462 19.08 5.63 -26.30
CA TYR A 462 17.88 5.02 -25.74
C TYR A 462 16.95 4.52 -26.85
N ARG A 463 16.35 3.35 -26.63
CA ARG A 463 15.14 2.91 -27.31
C ARG A 463 13.96 3.13 -26.37
N VAL A 464 12.98 3.90 -26.84
CA VAL A 464 11.77 4.26 -26.09
C VAL A 464 10.58 3.55 -26.70
N LEU A 465 9.81 2.84 -25.87
CA LEU A 465 8.54 2.23 -26.25
C LEU A 465 7.40 3.03 -25.62
N ALA A 466 6.33 3.30 -26.37
CA ALA A 466 5.08 3.86 -25.85
C ALA A 466 3.94 2.87 -25.98
N SER A 467 3.14 2.73 -24.92
CA SER A 467 1.93 1.88 -24.85
C SER A 467 0.75 2.63 -24.21
N ARG A 468 -0.47 2.12 -24.38
CA ARG A 468 -1.68 2.66 -23.73
C ARG A 468 -2.68 1.58 -23.30
N GLY A 469 -2.20 0.37 -23.00
CA GLY A 469 -3.05 -0.79 -22.72
C GLY A 469 -3.22 -1.77 -23.90
N PRO A 470 -3.95 -2.88 -23.66
CA PRO A 470 -4.01 -4.03 -24.57
C PRO A 470 -4.78 -3.78 -25.87
N GLU A 471 -5.63 -2.76 -25.92
CA GLU A 471 -6.42 -2.38 -27.11
C GLU A 471 -5.61 -1.53 -28.10
N PHE A 472 -4.44 -1.02 -27.70
CA PHE A 472 -3.62 -0.08 -28.46
C PHE A 472 -2.36 -0.77 -29.00
N ASN A 473 -1.82 -0.27 -30.12
CA ASN A 473 -0.50 -0.70 -30.59
C ASN A 473 0.62 -0.16 -29.68
N VAL A 474 1.84 -0.67 -29.89
CA VAL A 474 3.06 -0.11 -29.30
C VAL A 474 3.79 0.67 -30.38
N THR A 475 4.25 1.88 -30.05
CA THR A 475 5.11 2.69 -30.92
C THR A 475 6.51 2.79 -30.33
N GLU A 476 7.51 3.06 -31.17
CA GLU A 476 8.90 3.10 -30.76
C GLU A 476 9.63 4.33 -31.32
N ALA A 477 10.62 4.82 -30.58
CA ALA A 477 11.54 5.86 -31.01
C ALA A 477 12.97 5.56 -30.54
N ALA A 478 13.95 5.93 -31.36
CA ALA A 478 15.35 6.01 -30.93
C ALA A 478 15.65 7.44 -30.46
N LEU A 479 16.37 7.57 -29.36
CA LEU A 479 16.68 8.86 -28.74
C LEU A 479 18.15 8.90 -28.35
N GLU A 480 18.90 9.82 -28.97
CA GLU A 480 20.30 10.08 -28.65
C GLU A 480 20.41 11.31 -27.75
N LEU A 481 20.96 11.13 -26.54
CA LEU A 481 21.05 12.17 -25.53
C LEU A 481 22.48 12.61 -25.29
N VAL A 482 22.70 13.92 -25.35
CA VAL A 482 23.99 14.56 -25.06
C VAL A 482 23.86 15.42 -23.80
N ALA A 483 24.82 15.27 -22.88
CA ALA A 483 24.87 16.05 -21.64
C ALA A 483 24.85 17.57 -21.91
N GLY A 484 24.07 18.32 -21.13
CA GLY A 484 23.93 19.77 -21.26
C GLY A 484 23.08 20.23 -22.45
N THR A 485 22.41 19.32 -23.14
CA THR A 485 21.54 19.64 -24.28
C THR A 485 20.08 19.28 -23.99
N ARG A 486 19.18 19.92 -24.74
CA ARG A 486 17.75 19.61 -24.74
C ARG A 486 17.40 18.87 -26.03
N SER A 487 16.72 17.73 -25.89
CA SER A 487 16.22 16.91 -26.99
C SER A 487 14.71 16.76 -26.89
N VAL A 488 14.02 16.68 -28.02
CA VAL A 488 12.57 16.41 -28.06
C VAL A 488 12.36 14.92 -28.31
N LEU A 489 11.57 14.25 -27.47
CA LEU A 489 11.15 12.88 -27.74
C LEU A 489 10.11 12.86 -28.86
N ALA A 490 10.57 12.63 -30.09
CA ALA A 490 9.72 12.49 -31.26
C ALA A 490 9.13 11.06 -31.35
N ILE A 491 8.18 10.74 -30.46
CA ILE A 491 7.45 9.47 -30.46
C ILE A 491 5.99 9.68 -30.89
N ALA A 492 5.46 8.80 -31.73
CA ALA A 492 4.07 8.82 -32.11
C ALA A 492 3.20 8.26 -30.98
N PRO A 493 2.05 8.86 -30.64
CA PRO A 493 1.14 8.30 -29.64
C PRO A 493 0.60 6.93 -30.10
N PRO A 494 0.46 5.96 -29.18
CA PRO A 494 -0.22 4.69 -29.43
C PRO A 494 -1.63 4.90 -30.00
N ARG A 495 -1.99 4.12 -31.03
CA ARG A 495 -3.32 4.14 -31.65
C ARG A 495 -4.07 2.86 -31.31
N ARG A 496 -5.39 2.98 -31.13
CA ARG A 496 -6.27 1.82 -30.95
C ARG A 496 -6.10 0.89 -32.15
N ALA A 497 -5.81 -0.37 -31.87
CA ALA A 497 -5.57 -1.43 -32.85
C ALA A 497 -6.67 -2.49 -32.83
N VAL A 498 -7.40 -2.60 -31.71
CA VAL A 498 -8.54 -3.48 -31.54
C VAL A 498 -9.74 -2.68 -31.05
N GLU A 499 -10.89 -2.89 -31.70
CA GLU A 499 -12.15 -2.31 -31.28
C GLU A 499 -12.76 -3.10 -30.13
N SER A 500 -13.29 -2.39 -29.13
CA SER A 500 -13.93 -2.95 -27.94
C SER A 500 -15.38 -2.47 -27.81
N GLU A 501 -16.09 -2.36 -28.95
CA GLU A 501 -17.51 -1.95 -29.00
C GLU A 501 -18.37 -2.76 -28.02
N GLY A 502 -19.30 -2.08 -27.34
CA GLY A 502 -20.13 -2.68 -26.29
C GLY A 502 -19.39 -3.08 -24.99
N LEU A 503 -18.08 -2.85 -24.88
CA LEU A 503 -17.29 -3.17 -23.70
C LEU A 503 -16.79 -1.91 -22.98
N ILE A 504 -16.74 -1.96 -21.65
CA ILE A 504 -16.02 -1.00 -20.80
C ILE A 504 -14.99 -1.75 -19.97
N SER A 505 -13.77 -1.21 -19.95
CA SER A 505 -12.66 -1.73 -19.16
C SER A 505 -12.72 -1.24 -17.71
N ALA A 506 -12.53 -2.14 -16.74
CA ALA A 506 -12.53 -1.81 -15.32
C ALA A 506 -11.49 -2.57 -14.52
N ASP A 507 -10.95 -1.91 -13.50
CA ASP A 507 -10.12 -2.51 -12.46
C ASP A 507 -10.75 -2.20 -11.10
N PHE A 508 -11.14 -3.25 -10.39
CA PHE A 508 -11.92 -3.15 -9.15
C PHE A 508 -11.06 -3.27 -7.87
N HIS A 509 -9.74 -3.31 -8.01
CA HIS A 509 -8.80 -3.47 -6.89
C HIS A 509 -7.55 -2.61 -7.11
N VAL A 510 -7.55 -1.39 -6.57
CA VAL A 510 -6.51 -0.39 -6.84
C VAL A 510 -6.21 0.43 -5.58
N HIS A 511 -4.91 0.57 -5.27
CA HIS A 511 -4.43 1.26 -4.07
C HIS A 511 -3.60 2.49 -4.41
N SER A 512 -3.61 3.48 -3.53
CA SER A 512 -2.70 4.63 -3.53
C SER A 512 -2.13 4.82 -2.13
N GLY A 513 -1.39 5.90 -1.89
CA GLY A 513 -0.84 6.25 -0.58
C GLY A 513 -1.89 6.58 0.47
N ILE A 514 -3.18 6.55 0.14
CA ILE A 514 -4.26 6.54 1.13
C ILE A 514 -4.30 5.19 1.87
N SER A 515 -3.90 4.11 1.21
CA SER A 515 -3.54 2.85 1.86
C SER A 515 -2.20 2.98 2.57
N PHE A 516 -2.11 2.37 3.75
CA PHE A 516 -0.94 2.45 4.63
C PHE A 516 0.33 1.78 4.07
N ASP A 517 0.22 1.04 2.98
CA ASP A 517 1.29 0.27 2.34
C ASP A 517 1.77 0.87 1.00
N SER A 518 1.38 2.11 0.73
CA SER A 518 1.85 2.88 -0.41
C SER A 518 2.18 4.32 -0.02
N SER A 519 2.94 4.98 -0.87
CA SER A 519 3.19 6.43 -0.81
C SER A 519 2.92 7.12 -2.15
N LEU A 520 2.11 6.48 -3.01
CA LEU A 520 1.66 7.06 -4.26
C LEU A 520 0.61 8.13 -4.06
N THR A 521 0.80 9.32 -4.60
CA THR A 521 -0.28 10.30 -4.60
C THR A 521 -1.47 9.82 -5.43
N ALA A 522 -2.68 10.22 -5.03
CA ALA A 522 -3.89 9.98 -5.80
C ALA A 522 -3.76 10.46 -7.27
N GLN A 523 -3.10 11.60 -7.49
CA GLN A 523 -2.84 12.14 -8.83
C GLN A 523 -1.89 11.26 -9.64
N GLN A 524 -0.82 10.74 -9.03
CA GLN A 524 0.10 9.81 -9.70
C GLN A 524 -0.63 8.50 -10.03
N ARG A 525 -1.43 7.95 -9.11
CA ARG A 525 -2.22 6.74 -9.37
C ARG A 525 -3.20 6.93 -10.54
N VAL A 526 -3.94 8.04 -10.56
CA VAL A 526 -4.85 8.37 -11.68
C VAL A 526 -4.08 8.51 -13.01
N ARG A 527 -2.90 9.15 -12.99
CA ARG A 527 -2.04 9.27 -14.18
C ARG A 527 -1.57 7.89 -14.67
N ASP A 528 -1.12 7.03 -13.76
CA ASP A 528 -0.70 5.66 -14.07
C ASP A 528 -1.85 4.86 -14.69
N PHE A 529 -3.07 4.99 -14.15
CA PHE A 529 -4.25 4.31 -14.64
C PHE A 529 -4.64 4.72 -16.06
N VAL A 530 -4.75 6.04 -16.31
CA VAL A 530 -5.12 6.57 -17.63
C VAL A 530 -4.07 6.23 -18.69
N ALA A 531 -2.79 6.17 -18.31
CA ALA A 531 -1.72 5.73 -19.20
C ALA A 531 -1.87 4.26 -19.65
N GLN A 532 -2.69 3.45 -18.97
CA GLN A 532 -3.04 2.08 -19.38
C GLN A 532 -4.35 1.98 -20.16
N GLY A 533 -5.00 3.11 -20.46
CA GLY A 533 -6.21 3.15 -21.29
C GLY A 533 -7.45 2.48 -20.70
N CYS A 534 -7.44 2.15 -19.40
CA CYS A 534 -8.59 1.59 -18.70
C CYS A 534 -9.57 2.70 -18.27
N GLU A 535 -10.86 2.40 -18.23
CA GLU A 535 -11.93 3.40 -18.19
C GLU A 535 -12.63 3.54 -16.83
N VAL A 536 -12.68 2.46 -16.04
CA VAL A 536 -13.33 2.46 -14.71
C VAL A 536 -12.32 2.04 -13.64
N LEU A 537 -12.10 2.91 -12.67
CA LEU A 537 -11.21 2.69 -11.52
C LEU A 537 -12.06 2.64 -10.25
N VAL A 538 -11.93 1.59 -9.45
CA VAL A 538 -12.50 1.58 -8.08
C VAL A 538 -11.34 1.64 -7.08
N PRO A 539 -11.15 2.76 -6.36
CA PRO A 539 -10.17 2.82 -5.28
C PRO A 539 -10.67 1.96 -4.13
N THR A 540 -9.84 1.02 -3.70
CA THR A 540 -10.16 0.06 -2.64
C THR A 540 -9.10 0.12 -1.57
N GLU A 541 -8.87 1.32 -1.04
CA GLU A 541 -7.80 1.52 -0.07
C GLU A 541 -8.00 0.65 1.17
N HIS A 542 -6.91 0.16 1.77
CA HIS A 542 -6.98 -0.72 2.92
C HIS A 542 -7.69 -0.05 4.08
N ASN A 543 -8.89 -0.54 4.38
CA ASN A 543 -9.74 -0.10 5.47
C ASN A 543 -10.11 1.41 5.45
N VAL A 544 -9.88 2.14 4.36
CA VAL A 544 -10.18 3.57 4.26
C VAL A 544 -11.09 3.83 3.07
N LEU A 545 -12.26 4.42 3.29
CA LEU A 545 -13.17 4.76 2.20
C LEU A 545 -12.72 6.06 1.53
N TYR A 546 -12.47 6.04 0.23
CA TYR A 546 -12.00 7.23 -0.49
C TYR A 546 -12.65 7.43 -1.85
N ASP A 547 -12.84 8.69 -2.25
CA ASP A 547 -13.40 9.09 -3.53
C ASP A 547 -12.35 9.80 -4.40
N LEU A 548 -12.01 9.20 -5.55
CA LEU A 548 -11.07 9.78 -6.51
C LEU A 548 -11.74 10.69 -7.54
N ALA A 549 -13.08 10.79 -7.58
CA ALA A 549 -13.77 11.65 -8.55
C ALA A 549 -13.32 13.12 -8.48
N PRO A 550 -13.08 13.74 -7.30
CA PRO A 550 -12.50 15.08 -7.21
C PRO A 550 -11.11 15.18 -7.86
N THR A 551 -10.22 14.23 -7.59
CA THR A 551 -8.87 14.19 -8.18
C THR A 551 -8.93 14.07 -9.71
N ILE A 552 -9.83 13.24 -10.24
CA ILE A 552 -10.05 13.07 -11.68
C ILE A 552 -10.56 14.37 -12.32
N ALA A 553 -11.46 15.08 -11.64
CA ALA A 553 -11.98 16.36 -12.08
C ALA A 553 -10.89 17.44 -12.11
N ASP A 554 -10.08 17.53 -11.06
CA ASP A 554 -8.95 18.47 -10.97
C ASP A 554 -7.90 18.23 -12.06
N MET A 555 -7.72 16.97 -12.46
CA MET A 555 -6.84 16.60 -13.57
C MET A 555 -7.47 16.78 -14.95
N GLY A 556 -8.78 17.04 -15.03
CA GLY A 556 -9.54 17.21 -16.27
C GLY A 556 -9.77 15.90 -17.05
N LEU A 557 -9.81 14.75 -16.36
CA LEU A 557 -9.81 13.41 -16.96
C LEU A 557 -11.19 12.74 -17.00
N GLN A 558 -12.25 13.45 -16.63
CA GLN A 558 -13.63 12.92 -16.52
C GLN A 558 -14.21 12.38 -17.85
N GLN A 559 -13.60 12.72 -18.98
CA GLN A 559 -14.01 12.27 -20.32
C GLN A 559 -13.41 10.92 -20.72
N VAL A 560 -12.45 10.41 -19.96
CA VAL A 560 -11.74 9.16 -20.26
C VAL A 560 -11.63 8.21 -19.07
N LEU A 561 -11.92 8.69 -17.87
CA LEU A 561 -11.85 7.91 -16.64
C LEU A 561 -13.07 8.21 -15.77
N PHE A 562 -13.69 7.14 -15.30
CA PHE A 562 -14.75 7.16 -14.30
C PHE A 562 -14.29 6.42 -13.04
N SER A 563 -14.70 6.91 -11.87
CA SER A 563 -14.38 6.28 -10.60
C SER A 563 -15.56 6.38 -9.66
N PHE A 564 -15.71 5.38 -8.79
CA PHE A 564 -16.63 5.43 -7.67
C PHE A 564 -16.01 4.72 -6.45
N PRO A 565 -16.34 5.13 -5.22
CA PRO A 565 -15.63 4.65 -4.02
C PRO A 565 -15.84 3.15 -3.76
N GLY A 566 -14.74 2.48 -3.44
CA GLY A 566 -14.69 1.16 -2.81
C GLY A 566 -13.93 1.21 -1.48
N VAL A 567 -13.77 0.05 -0.87
CA VAL A 567 -12.85 -0.19 0.25
C VAL A 567 -12.38 -1.63 0.17
N GLU A 568 -11.11 -1.88 0.44
CA GLU A 568 -10.64 -3.22 0.75
C GLU A 568 -10.69 -3.43 2.26
N VAL A 569 -11.63 -4.27 2.70
CA VAL A 569 -11.69 -4.72 4.09
C VAL A 569 -10.58 -5.74 4.30
N THR A 570 -9.64 -5.38 5.16
CA THR A 570 -8.38 -6.11 5.36
C THR A 570 -8.30 -6.58 6.80
N GLY A 571 -8.66 -7.85 7.02
CA GLY A 571 -8.63 -8.49 8.33
C GLY A 571 -7.20 -8.75 8.80
N MET A 572 -6.82 -8.16 9.94
CA MET A 572 -5.47 -8.26 10.48
C MET A 572 -5.39 -8.67 11.95
N ALA A 573 -6.52 -8.65 12.68
CA ALA A 573 -6.57 -9.03 14.08
C ALA A 573 -7.23 -10.40 14.30
N ARG A 574 -6.55 -11.27 15.07
CA ARG A 574 -7.08 -12.57 15.49
C ARG A 574 -7.95 -12.43 16.73
N SER A 575 -8.97 -13.27 16.85
CA SER A 575 -9.84 -13.32 18.02
C SER A 575 -10.31 -14.76 18.32
N PRO A 576 -10.85 -15.06 19.51
CA PRO A 576 -11.41 -16.39 19.77
C PRO A 576 -12.53 -16.83 18.80
N ARG A 577 -13.27 -15.88 18.21
CA ARG A 577 -14.33 -16.16 17.21
C ARG A 577 -13.80 -16.29 15.78
N THR A 578 -12.63 -15.71 15.53
CA THR A 578 -11.97 -15.60 14.24
C THR A 578 -10.48 -15.87 14.49
N PRO A 579 -10.09 -17.14 14.80
CA PRO A 579 -8.70 -17.47 15.20
C PRO A 579 -7.66 -17.14 14.14
N TYR A 580 -8.09 -17.08 12.88
CA TYR A 580 -7.44 -16.43 11.76
C TYR A 580 -8.38 -15.36 11.24
N THR A 581 -7.88 -14.36 10.52
CA THR A 581 -8.69 -13.20 10.12
C THR A 581 -9.75 -13.57 9.06
N ILE A 582 -10.46 -12.57 8.52
CA ILE A 582 -11.38 -12.76 7.38
C ILE A 582 -10.68 -12.69 6.02
N GLY A 583 -9.35 -12.58 6.00
CA GLY A 583 -8.59 -12.25 4.80
C GLY A 583 -8.98 -10.87 4.27
N HIS A 584 -8.95 -10.73 2.94
CA HIS A 584 -9.17 -9.48 2.24
C HIS A 584 -10.44 -9.53 1.38
N SER A 585 -11.19 -8.43 1.34
CA SER A 585 -12.38 -8.35 0.50
C SER A 585 -12.74 -6.93 0.10
N ASN A 586 -13.01 -6.73 -1.19
CA ASN A 586 -13.50 -5.45 -1.69
C ASN A 586 -15.01 -5.30 -1.49
N VAL A 587 -15.42 -4.11 -1.10
CA VAL A 587 -16.83 -3.72 -1.05
C VAL A 587 -17.04 -2.44 -1.84
N PHE A 588 -17.93 -2.48 -2.83
CA PHE A 588 -18.25 -1.32 -3.66
C PHE A 588 -19.64 -1.42 -4.31
N PRO A 589 -20.32 -0.30 -4.61
CA PRO A 589 -19.94 1.06 -4.20
C PRO A 589 -20.18 1.28 -2.70
N VAL A 590 -19.33 2.10 -2.08
CA VAL A 590 -19.50 2.65 -0.73
C VAL A 590 -19.52 4.17 -0.78
N VAL A 591 -19.79 4.82 0.36
CA VAL A 591 -19.84 6.29 0.45
C VAL A 591 -18.96 6.75 1.61
N PRO A 592 -17.84 7.44 1.36
CA PRO A 592 -16.99 7.99 2.41
C PRO A 592 -17.71 9.01 3.30
N ALA A 593 -17.38 9.00 4.59
CA ALA A 593 -17.80 9.99 5.59
C ALA A 593 -16.53 10.64 6.19
N PRO A 594 -16.00 11.73 5.61
CA PRO A 594 -14.68 12.28 5.96
C PRO A 594 -14.48 12.70 7.43
N GLY A 595 -15.55 12.95 8.18
CA GLY A 595 -15.48 13.30 9.61
C GLY A 595 -15.48 12.10 10.57
N GLU A 596 -15.63 10.88 10.05
CA GLU A 596 -15.65 9.64 10.84
C GLU A 596 -14.30 8.91 10.71
N PHE A 597 -13.95 8.11 11.73
CA PHE A 597 -12.74 7.29 11.73
C PHE A 597 -12.67 6.42 10.47
N MET A 598 -11.49 6.31 9.85
CA MET A 598 -11.27 5.61 8.58
C MET A 598 -12.27 6.03 7.48
N ARG A 599 -12.73 7.28 7.55
CA ARG A 599 -13.72 7.87 6.64
C ARG A 599 -15.05 7.10 6.60
N GLY A 600 -15.48 6.57 7.75
CA GLY A 600 -16.77 5.88 7.90
C GLY A 600 -16.73 4.39 7.60
N ASN A 601 -15.56 3.77 7.68
CA ASN A 601 -15.43 2.32 7.58
C ASN A 601 -16.22 1.63 8.73
N LEU A 602 -16.76 0.45 8.45
CA LEU A 602 -17.51 -0.34 9.43
C LEU A 602 -16.57 -1.27 10.20
N HIS A 603 -16.86 -1.50 11.48
CA HIS A 603 -16.09 -2.46 12.29
C HIS A 603 -16.25 -3.88 11.72
N PHE A 604 -15.15 -4.50 11.28
CA PHE A 604 -15.10 -5.86 10.74
C PHE A 604 -14.24 -6.83 11.58
N GLU A 605 -13.26 -6.31 12.31
CA GLU A 605 -12.36 -7.12 13.13
C GLU A 605 -13.11 -7.95 14.20
N GLY A 606 -12.61 -9.16 14.45
CA GLY A 606 -13.22 -10.11 15.40
C GLY A 606 -14.60 -10.64 15.02
N LYS A 607 -15.02 -10.47 13.76
CA LYS A 607 -16.27 -11.00 13.20
C LYS A 607 -15.98 -12.09 12.18
N ARG A 608 -17.00 -12.91 11.88
CA ARG A 608 -16.99 -13.83 10.73
C ARG A 608 -17.36 -13.09 9.46
N LEU A 609 -16.91 -13.58 8.30
CA LEU A 609 -17.10 -12.91 7.02
C LEU A 609 -18.59 -12.62 6.71
N GLY A 610 -19.49 -13.56 7.00
CA GLY A 610 -20.93 -13.38 6.83
C GLY A 610 -21.51 -12.23 7.67
N GLU A 611 -21.01 -12.03 8.90
CA GLU A 611 -21.40 -10.89 9.74
C GLU A 611 -20.94 -9.55 9.15
N VAL A 612 -19.76 -9.54 8.53
CA VAL A 612 -19.21 -8.37 7.83
C VAL A 612 -20.03 -8.06 6.57
N ILE A 613 -20.31 -9.07 5.74
CA ILE A 613 -21.18 -8.95 4.57
C ILE A 613 -22.54 -8.38 4.98
N SER A 614 -23.13 -8.91 6.06
CA SER A 614 -24.42 -8.44 6.58
C SER A 614 -24.39 -6.98 7.03
N ALA A 615 -23.32 -6.54 7.72
CA ALA A 615 -23.16 -5.16 8.15
C ALA A 615 -23.05 -4.20 6.96
N TYR A 616 -22.23 -4.55 5.97
CA TYR A 616 -22.04 -3.76 4.77
C TYR A 616 -23.30 -3.66 3.93
N LYS A 617 -23.96 -4.78 3.62
CA LYS A 617 -25.22 -4.77 2.83
C LYS A 617 -26.38 -4.10 3.57
N ALA A 618 -26.34 -4.02 4.91
CA ALA A 618 -27.32 -3.23 5.65
C ALA A 618 -27.11 -1.72 5.47
N ARG A 619 -25.85 -1.24 5.44
CA ARG A 619 -25.49 0.17 5.26
C ARG A 619 -25.51 0.62 3.80
N PHE A 620 -25.05 -0.24 2.90
CA PHE A 620 -24.86 -0.03 1.47
C PHE A 620 -25.64 -1.11 0.71
N ARG A 621 -26.96 -0.95 0.61
CA ARG A 621 -27.90 -2.01 0.12
C ARG A 621 -27.58 -2.60 -1.26
N ASN A 622 -26.94 -1.83 -2.12
CA ASN A 622 -26.61 -2.23 -3.48
C ASN A 622 -25.11 -2.52 -3.66
N SER A 623 -24.36 -2.67 -2.56
CA SER A 623 -22.94 -3.01 -2.64
C SER A 623 -22.74 -4.48 -3.00
N LEU A 624 -21.72 -4.69 -3.82
CA LEU A 624 -21.14 -5.98 -4.11
C LEU A 624 -20.00 -6.24 -3.11
N PHE A 625 -19.87 -7.50 -2.71
CA PHE A 625 -18.80 -7.99 -1.86
C PHE A 625 -17.95 -8.97 -2.67
N GLN A 626 -16.70 -8.61 -2.97
CA GLN A 626 -15.75 -9.44 -3.69
C GLN A 626 -14.74 -10.03 -2.71
N LEU A 627 -14.55 -11.34 -2.75
CA LEU A 627 -13.43 -11.98 -2.06
C LEU A 627 -12.15 -11.78 -2.89
N ASN A 628 -11.16 -11.09 -2.33
CA ASN A 628 -9.90 -10.80 -3.01
C ASN A 628 -8.91 -11.95 -2.81
N HIS A 629 -7.99 -12.13 -3.77
CA HIS A 629 -6.86 -13.08 -3.75
C HIS A 629 -6.99 -14.18 -2.67
N PRO A 630 -7.95 -15.12 -2.85
CA PRO A 630 -8.45 -15.98 -1.77
C PRO A 630 -7.42 -17.01 -1.29
N ARG A 631 -6.36 -17.21 -2.07
CA ARG A 631 -5.16 -18.00 -1.77
C ARG A 631 -3.97 -17.06 -1.81
N SER A 632 -2.94 -17.34 -1.02
CA SER A 632 -1.69 -16.57 -1.09
C SER A 632 -0.46 -17.47 -0.94
N THR A 633 0.63 -17.06 -1.58
CA THR A 633 1.97 -17.59 -1.30
C THR A 633 2.74 -16.69 -0.32
N ALA A 634 2.11 -15.63 0.19
CA ALA A 634 2.71 -14.72 1.15
C ALA A 634 2.92 -15.41 2.51
N GLN A 635 3.83 -14.82 3.30
CA GLN A 635 4.25 -15.37 4.60
C GLN A 635 3.27 -15.07 5.74
N ASP A 636 2.25 -14.22 5.52
CA ASP A 636 1.20 -13.96 6.51
C ASP A 636 0.02 -14.91 6.31
N ASP A 637 -0.10 -15.89 7.22
CA ASP A 637 -1.17 -16.90 7.24
C ASP A 637 -2.59 -16.30 7.39
N ASP A 638 -2.72 -15.00 7.63
CA ASP A 638 -4.01 -14.31 7.78
C ASP A 638 -4.52 -13.63 6.49
N GLY A 639 -3.70 -13.48 5.45
CA GLY A 639 -4.09 -12.65 4.29
C GLY A 639 -5.14 -13.28 3.38
N ALA A 640 -5.20 -14.62 3.32
CA ALA A 640 -5.93 -15.36 2.30
C ALA A 640 -7.02 -16.27 2.88
N PHE A 641 -8.27 -15.83 2.75
CA PHE A 641 -9.41 -16.46 3.42
C PHE A 641 -9.55 -17.97 3.14
N PHE A 642 -9.26 -18.47 1.94
CA PHE A 642 -9.37 -19.91 1.66
C PHE A 642 -8.23 -20.74 2.21
N ASP A 643 -7.14 -20.16 2.69
CA ASP A 643 -6.06 -20.89 3.35
C ASP A 643 -6.40 -21.25 4.80
N HIS A 644 -7.39 -20.59 5.40
CA HIS A 644 -7.75 -20.82 6.79
C HIS A 644 -9.27 -20.79 7.12
N LEU A 645 -10.14 -20.31 6.24
CA LEU A 645 -11.60 -20.17 6.45
C LEU A 645 -11.97 -19.43 7.75
N SER A 646 -11.12 -18.49 8.17
CA SER A 646 -11.11 -17.86 9.50
C SER A 646 -11.02 -18.84 10.70
N GLN A 647 -10.87 -20.15 10.49
CA GLN A 647 -10.86 -21.20 11.51
C GLN A 647 -9.52 -21.96 11.62
N GLY A 648 -8.55 -21.67 10.74
CA GLY A 648 -7.26 -22.36 10.66
C GLY A 648 -7.28 -23.65 9.86
N ALA A 649 -8.26 -23.82 8.98
CA ALA A 649 -8.33 -24.94 8.04
C ALA A 649 -8.64 -24.44 6.63
N ALA A 650 -7.82 -24.86 5.67
CA ALA A 650 -7.96 -24.46 4.29
C ALA A 650 -9.25 -25.02 3.65
N PHE A 651 -9.84 -24.27 2.72
CA PHE A 651 -10.86 -24.78 1.81
C PHE A 651 -10.31 -25.98 1.01
N GLU A 652 -11.11 -27.04 0.93
CA GLU A 652 -10.73 -28.26 0.22
C GLU A 652 -11.64 -28.48 -1.00
N PRO A 653 -11.20 -28.15 -2.22
CA PRO A 653 -12.04 -28.20 -3.42
C PRO A 653 -12.49 -29.61 -3.82
N ALA A 654 -11.89 -30.66 -3.24
CA ALA A 654 -12.26 -32.05 -3.47
C ALA A 654 -13.40 -32.55 -2.57
N LYS A 655 -13.80 -31.78 -1.55
CA LYS A 655 -14.85 -32.16 -0.58
C LYS A 655 -16.16 -31.44 -0.84
N ASP A 656 -17.27 -32.06 -0.43
CA ASP A 656 -18.56 -31.41 -0.43
C ASP A 656 -18.58 -30.22 0.55
N LEU A 657 -19.35 -29.18 0.24
CA LEU A 657 -19.52 -28.00 1.09
C LEU A 657 -20.10 -28.36 2.47
N GLN A 658 -20.80 -29.50 2.61
CA GLN A 658 -21.32 -29.98 3.89
C GLN A 658 -20.29 -30.75 4.72
N GLU A 659 -19.13 -31.08 4.16
CA GLU A 659 -18.05 -31.79 4.85
C GLU A 659 -17.04 -30.81 5.47
N ALA A 660 -16.40 -31.21 6.56
CA ALA A 660 -15.33 -30.42 7.16
C ALA A 660 -14.06 -30.44 6.27
N PRO A 661 -13.36 -29.31 6.09
CA PRO A 661 -13.57 -28.01 6.77
C PRO A 661 -14.56 -27.06 6.07
N ASN A 662 -15.00 -27.39 4.85
CA ASN A 662 -15.85 -26.53 4.01
C ASN A 662 -17.20 -26.18 4.66
N ALA A 663 -17.77 -27.05 5.49
CA ALA A 663 -19.02 -26.84 6.21
C ALA A 663 -19.07 -25.53 7.01
N SER A 664 -17.91 -25.01 7.43
CA SER A 664 -17.81 -23.72 8.11
C SER A 664 -18.31 -22.54 7.27
N LEU A 665 -18.17 -22.62 5.94
CA LEU A 665 -18.64 -21.60 5.00
C LEU A 665 -20.18 -21.47 4.99
N LEU A 666 -20.89 -22.54 5.38
CA LEU A 666 -22.35 -22.61 5.39
C LEU A 666 -22.96 -22.27 6.76
N GLU A 667 -22.13 -21.99 7.76
CA GLU A 667 -22.60 -21.66 9.12
C GLU A 667 -23.40 -20.35 9.11
N GLN A 668 -24.58 -20.39 9.73
CA GLN A 668 -25.39 -19.19 9.95
C GLN A 668 -24.96 -18.49 11.24
N HIS A 669 -24.42 -17.29 11.10
CA HIS A 669 -23.98 -16.50 12.26
C HIS A 669 -25.16 -15.78 12.94
N PRO A 670 -25.22 -15.74 14.28
CA PRO A 670 -26.30 -15.05 15.01
C PRO A 670 -26.41 -13.57 14.61
N GLY A 671 -27.61 -13.16 14.17
CA GLY A 671 -27.88 -11.78 13.75
C GLY A 671 -27.34 -11.42 12.35
N SER A 672 -26.70 -12.36 11.65
CA SER A 672 -26.32 -12.21 10.25
C SER A 672 -27.41 -12.73 9.32
N ALA A 673 -27.67 -12.00 8.23
CA ALA A 673 -28.49 -12.49 7.12
C ALA A 673 -27.67 -13.31 6.10
N TYR A 674 -26.34 -13.30 6.21
CA TYR A 674 -25.40 -13.88 5.27
C TYR A 674 -24.44 -14.85 5.98
N ARG A 675 -24.01 -15.89 5.27
CA ARG A 675 -22.98 -16.84 5.69
C ARG A 675 -21.64 -16.43 5.09
N ASP A 676 -20.57 -17.09 5.51
CA ASP A 676 -19.21 -16.77 5.03
C ASP A 676 -19.06 -17.05 3.53
N ILE A 677 -19.85 -17.96 2.96
CA ILE A 677 -19.87 -18.23 1.51
C ILE A 677 -20.64 -17.19 0.68
N ASP A 678 -21.40 -16.29 1.30
CA ASP A 678 -22.38 -15.45 0.59
C ASP A 678 -21.79 -14.11 0.06
N PHE A 679 -20.48 -14.07 -0.20
CA PHE A 679 -19.86 -13.03 -1.04
C PHE A 679 -20.37 -13.14 -2.49
N ASP A 680 -20.32 -12.06 -3.28
CA ASP A 680 -20.95 -12.02 -4.61
C ASP A 680 -19.96 -12.38 -5.74
N ALA A 681 -18.69 -11.97 -5.59
CA ALA A 681 -17.63 -12.17 -6.58
C ALA A 681 -16.36 -12.75 -5.94
N ILE A 682 -15.50 -13.34 -6.75
CA ILE A 682 -14.20 -13.87 -6.36
C ILE A 682 -13.15 -13.42 -7.37
N GLU A 683 -12.05 -12.88 -6.86
CA GLU A 683 -10.92 -12.47 -7.69
C GLU A 683 -10.13 -13.72 -8.12
N LEU A 684 -10.25 -14.08 -9.40
CA LEU A 684 -9.56 -15.25 -9.94
C LEU A 684 -8.12 -14.91 -10.29
N LEU A 685 -7.88 -13.75 -10.91
CA LEU A 685 -6.55 -13.27 -11.28
C LEU A 685 -6.25 -11.96 -10.57
N ASN A 686 -5.27 -12.00 -9.68
CA ASN A 686 -4.73 -10.85 -8.98
C ASN A 686 -3.30 -10.60 -9.49
N GLY A 687 -3.04 -9.39 -9.99
CA GLY A 687 -1.73 -9.05 -10.57
C GLY A 687 -1.30 -10.04 -11.66
N THR A 688 -0.03 -10.46 -11.63
CA THR A 688 0.54 -11.32 -12.69
C THR A 688 0.66 -12.80 -12.32
N ASP A 689 0.07 -13.24 -11.20
CA ASP A 689 0.26 -14.59 -10.68
C ASP A 689 -0.69 -15.62 -11.32
N LEU A 690 -0.22 -16.26 -12.39
CA LEU A 690 -0.97 -17.30 -13.07
C LEU A 690 -0.94 -18.66 -12.37
N GLU A 691 -0.02 -18.91 -11.46
CA GLU A 691 0.00 -20.16 -10.70
C GLU A 691 -1.12 -20.13 -9.65
N LEU A 692 -1.22 -19.02 -8.92
CA LEU A 692 -2.27 -18.77 -7.96
C LEU A 692 -3.64 -18.72 -8.63
N TYR A 693 -3.75 -18.08 -9.81
CA TYR A 693 -4.96 -18.13 -10.64
C TYR A 693 -5.43 -19.56 -10.91
N GLN A 694 -4.52 -20.49 -11.25
CA GLN A 694 -4.89 -21.87 -11.55
C GLN A 694 -5.44 -22.61 -10.32
N GLN A 695 -4.89 -22.32 -9.14
CA GLN A 695 -5.38 -22.84 -7.87
C GLN A 695 -6.77 -22.28 -7.55
N VAL A 696 -6.92 -20.96 -7.60
CA VAL A 696 -8.19 -20.27 -7.31
C VAL A 696 -9.28 -20.65 -8.31
N ARG A 697 -8.96 -20.82 -9.60
CA ARG A 697 -9.88 -21.37 -10.61
C ARG A 697 -10.38 -22.76 -10.21
N GLY A 698 -9.51 -23.60 -9.65
CA GLY A 698 -9.88 -24.92 -9.13
C GLY A 698 -10.87 -24.83 -7.97
N ASP A 699 -10.63 -23.92 -7.02
CA ASP A 699 -11.54 -23.63 -5.91
C ASP A 699 -12.90 -23.13 -6.41
N TRP A 700 -12.88 -22.19 -7.36
CA TRP A 700 -14.08 -21.62 -7.96
C TRP A 700 -14.91 -22.64 -8.74
N PHE A 701 -14.27 -23.53 -9.52
CA PHE A 701 -14.97 -24.65 -10.15
C PHE A 701 -15.60 -25.61 -9.13
N ALA A 702 -14.97 -25.83 -7.98
CA ALA A 702 -15.54 -26.65 -6.92
C ALA A 702 -16.81 -26.02 -6.32
N LEU A 703 -16.86 -24.69 -6.19
CA LEU A 703 -18.07 -23.95 -5.79
C LEU A 703 -19.18 -24.07 -6.86
N LEU A 704 -18.85 -23.84 -8.13
CA LEU A 704 -19.81 -23.91 -9.24
C LEU A 704 -20.47 -25.30 -9.36
N ARG A 705 -19.69 -26.38 -9.28
CA ARG A 705 -20.22 -27.76 -9.31
C ARG A 705 -21.17 -28.09 -8.15
N GLN A 706 -21.13 -27.30 -7.09
CA GLN A 706 -21.98 -27.47 -5.90
C GLN A 706 -23.09 -26.43 -5.83
N GLY A 707 -23.34 -25.70 -6.92
CA GLY A 707 -24.46 -24.76 -7.04
C GLY A 707 -24.18 -23.38 -6.46
N VAL A 708 -22.92 -23.09 -6.15
CA VAL A 708 -22.49 -21.79 -5.65
C VAL A 708 -21.84 -21.01 -6.79
N TYR A 709 -22.64 -20.23 -7.50
CA TYR A 709 -22.15 -19.31 -8.52
C TYR A 709 -21.58 -18.05 -7.88
N LYS A 710 -20.36 -17.69 -8.27
CA LYS A 710 -19.65 -16.45 -7.93
C LYS A 710 -19.11 -15.85 -9.21
N VAL A 711 -19.20 -14.54 -9.35
CA VAL A 711 -18.63 -13.85 -10.51
C VAL A 711 -17.11 -13.84 -10.39
N GLY A 712 -16.40 -14.34 -11.40
CA GLY A 712 -14.95 -14.30 -11.46
C GLY A 712 -14.46 -12.95 -11.98
N THR A 713 -13.59 -12.27 -11.24
CA THR A 713 -12.99 -10.99 -11.62
C THR A 713 -11.47 -11.10 -11.76
N ALA A 714 -10.86 -10.09 -12.39
CA ALA A 714 -9.41 -9.97 -12.57
C ALA A 714 -8.97 -8.52 -12.33
N ASN A 715 -8.15 -8.28 -11.31
CA ASN A 715 -7.74 -6.93 -10.92
C ASN A 715 -6.23 -6.83 -10.69
N SER A 716 -5.70 -5.59 -10.75
CA SER A 716 -4.26 -5.38 -10.68
C SER A 716 -3.68 -5.44 -9.27
N ASP A 717 -4.48 -5.04 -8.27
CA ASP A 717 -4.04 -4.93 -6.87
C ASP A 717 -2.74 -4.15 -6.73
N SER A 718 -2.72 -3.05 -7.48
CA SER A 718 -1.51 -2.27 -7.67
C SER A 718 -1.32 -1.30 -6.52
N HIS A 719 -0.12 -1.35 -5.92
CA HIS A 719 0.29 -0.54 -4.78
C HIS A 719 1.38 0.47 -5.12
N LYS A 720 2.17 0.19 -6.17
CA LYS A 720 3.35 0.97 -6.57
C LYS A 720 3.31 1.31 -8.07
N SER A 721 4.03 2.34 -8.52
CA SER A 721 4.04 2.78 -9.92
C SER A 721 4.76 1.78 -10.85
N HIS A 722 5.61 0.91 -10.32
CA HIS A 722 6.18 -0.20 -11.08
C HIS A 722 5.27 -1.43 -11.14
N HIS A 723 4.24 -1.53 -10.28
CA HIS A 723 3.15 -2.48 -10.48
C HIS A 723 2.28 -1.95 -11.62
N LEU A 724 2.01 -2.78 -12.62
CA LEU A 724 1.22 -2.35 -13.76
C LEU A 724 -0.27 -2.35 -13.38
N VAL A 725 -0.81 -1.16 -13.08
CA VAL A 725 -2.23 -0.97 -12.80
C VAL A 725 -3.11 -1.32 -14.02
N ALA A 726 -4.36 -1.72 -13.82
CA ALA A 726 -5.25 -2.20 -14.88
C ALA A 726 -4.67 -3.36 -15.73
N TYR A 727 -3.75 -4.13 -15.13
CA TYR A 727 -3.28 -5.41 -15.64
C TYR A 727 -3.23 -6.43 -14.48
N PRO A 728 -4.14 -7.42 -14.50
CA PRO A 728 -5.25 -7.59 -15.43
C PRO A 728 -6.32 -6.50 -15.29
N ARG A 729 -7.27 -6.51 -16.22
CA ARG A 729 -8.52 -5.75 -16.15
C ARG A 729 -9.71 -6.63 -16.49
N ASN A 730 -10.89 -6.18 -16.09
CA ASN A 730 -12.17 -6.74 -16.47
C ASN A 730 -12.72 -5.99 -17.68
N MET A 731 -13.25 -6.72 -18.66
CA MET A 731 -13.98 -6.15 -19.79
C MET A 731 -15.46 -6.47 -19.60
N LEU A 732 -16.26 -5.45 -19.26
CA LEU A 732 -17.69 -5.57 -18.97
C LEU A 732 -18.49 -5.29 -20.23
N ALA A 733 -19.42 -6.18 -20.56
CA ALA A 733 -20.38 -5.89 -21.63
C ALA A 733 -21.54 -5.04 -21.08
N LEU A 734 -21.65 -3.82 -21.61
CA LEU A 734 -22.64 -2.82 -21.22
C LEU A 734 -23.50 -2.40 -22.42
N GLU A 735 -24.81 -2.23 -22.19
CA GLU A 735 -25.68 -1.54 -23.13
C GLU A 735 -25.26 -0.06 -23.25
N ASP A 736 -25.16 0.43 -24.49
CA ASP A 736 -24.69 1.78 -24.85
C ASP A 736 -23.33 2.17 -24.23
N ALA A 737 -22.36 1.25 -24.23
CA ALA A 737 -21.00 1.50 -23.75
C ALA A 737 -20.37 2.75 -24.39
N GLU A 738 -20.67 3.00 -25.68
CA GLU A 738 -20.16 4.12 -26.45
C GLU A 738 -20.64 5.48 -25.90
N GLY A 739 -21.80 5.50 -25.24
CA GLY A 739 -22.37 6.69 -24.60
C GLY A 739 -21.88 6.92 -23.16
N PHE A 740 -21.07 6.03 -22.59
CA PHE A 740 -20.70 6.08 -21.16
C PHE A 740 -19.94 7.36 -20.78
N PHE A 741 -19.16 7.91 -21.70
CA PHE A 741 -18.44 9.18 -21.55
C PHE A 741 -19.01 10.32 -22.39
N ASP A 742 -20.12 10.14 -23.09
CA ASP A 742 -20.71 11.21 -23.90
C ASP A 742 -21.36 12.27 -23.02
N ALA A 743 -20.64 13.37 -22.79
CA ALA A 743 -21.13 14.53 -22.03
C ALA A 743 -22.31 15.27 -22.73
N SER A 744 -22.57 15.00 -24.01
CA SER A 744 -23.69 15.55 -24.77
C SER A 744 -24.96 14.69 -24.71
N ALA A 745 -24.86 13.47 -24.17
CA ALA A 745 -26.00 12.60 -23.90
C ALA A 745 -26.88 13.22 -22.80
N ALA A 746 -27.82 14.07 -23.20
CA ALA A 746 -28.81 14.64 -22.29
C ALA A 746 -29.63 13.52 -21.62
N GLY A 747 -29.76 13.53 -20.29
CA GLY A 747 -30.58 12.59 -19.54
C GLY A 747 -29.81 11.77 -18.49
N ALA A 748 -30.18 10.49 -18.32
CA ALA A 748 -29.73 9.62 -17.23
C ALA A 748 -28.21 9.31 -17.22
N LEU A 749 -27.50 9.48 -18.33
CA LEU A 749 -26.05 9.18 -18.42
C LEU A 749 -25.14 10.30 -17.88
N ALA A 750 -25.69 11.47 -17.59
CA ALA A 750 -24.97 12.53 -16.86
C ALA A 750 -24.95 12.32 -15.34
N ASP A 751 -25.70 11.34 -14.82
CA ASP A 751 -25.80 11.00 -13.41
C ASP A 751 -24.84 9.84 -13.08
N ASP A 752 -23.84 10.11 -12.24
CA ASP A 752 -22.85 9.10 -11.83
C ASP A 752 -23.50 7.88 -11.17
N SER A 753 -24.63 8.04 -10.48
CA SER A 753 -25.36 6.92 -9.88
C SER A 753 -25.91 5.94 -10.91
N VAL A 754 -26.25 6.43 -12.11
CA VAL A 754 -26.70 5.60 -13.24
C VAL A 754 -25.52 4.86 -13.85
N LYS A 755 -24.35 5.51 -13.99
CA LYS A 755 -23.12 4.87 -14.47
C LYS A 755 -22.67 3.75 -13.54
N VAL A 756 -22.61 4.02 -12.23
CA VAL A 756 -22.35 3.01 -11.19
C VAL A 756 -23.37 1.88 -11.32
N GLY A 757 -24.67 2.20 -11.39
CA GLY A 757 -25.71 1.19 -11.53
C GLY A 757 -25.57 0.29 -12.77
N ARG A 758 -25.06 0.81 -13.90
CA ARG A 758 -24.77 0.02 -15.11
C ARG A 758 -23.62 -0.95 -14.88
N VAL A 759 -22.49 -0.45 -14.35
CA VAL A 759 -21.31 -1.26 -14.01
C VAL A 759 -21.71 -2.38 -13.03
N MET A 760 -22.41 -2.03 -11.95
CA MET A 760 -22.83 -3.00 -10.93
C MET A 760 -23.80 -4.04 -11.47
N ARG A 761 -24.69 -3.70 -12.41
CA ARG A 761 -25.60 -4.68 -13.04
C ARG A 761 -24.85 -5.68 -13.90
N ALA A 762 -23.92 -5.23 -14.74
CA ALA A 762 -23.14 -6.13 -15.58
C ALA A 762 -22.21 -7.02 -14.75
N LEU A 763 -21.58 -6.46 -13.72
CA LEU A 763 -20.78 -7.21 -12.77
C LEU A 763 -21.62 -8.26 -12.03
N ALA A 764 -22.75 -7.88 -11.44
CA ALA A 764 -23.64 -8.81 -10.74
C ALA A 764 -24.21 -9.92 -11.65
N ALA A 765 -24.40 -9.63 -12.95
CA ALA A 765 -24.82 -10.60 -13.94
C ALA A 765 -23.69 -11.53 -14.41
N GLY A 766 -22.43 -11.28 -14.05
CA GLY A 766 -21.27 -12.02 -14.55
C GLY A 766 -20.97 -11.77 -16.03
N ASN A 767 -21.47 -10.68 -16.61
CA ASN A 767 -21.31 -10.35 -18.01
C ASN A 767 -19.96 -9.66 -18.29
N LEU A 768 -18.87 -10.36 -17.94
CA LEU A 768 -17.50 -9.88 -18.08
C LEU A 768 -16.48 -11.01 -18.25
N TYR A 769 -15.29 -10.61 -18.70
CA TYR A 769 -14.11 -11.47 -18.78
C TYR A 769 -12.89 -10.71 -18.26
N GLY A 770 -11.92 -11.45 -17.70
CA GLY A 770 -10.63 -10.90 -17.26
C GLY A 770 -9.60 -11.00 -18.38
N THR A 771 -8.71 -10.00 -18.52
CA THR A 771 -7.67 -10.00 -19.56
C THR A 771 -6.41 -9.22 -19.18
N THR A 772 -5.28 -9.67 -19.70
CA THR A 772 -3.99 -8.95 -19.77
C THR A 772 -3.59 -8.63 -21.22
N GLY A 773 -4.47 -8.86 -22.20
CA GLY A 773 -4.12 -8.69 -23.61
C GLY A 773 -5.23 -9.10 -24.57
N PRO A 774 -5.57 -10.40 -24.66
CA PRO A 774 -6.58 -10.89 -25.60
C PRO A 774 -7.95 -10.27 -25.36
N ILE A 775 -8.63 -9.85 -26.43
CA ILE A 775 -9.98 -9.29 -26.40
C ILE A 775 -10.95 -10.37 -26.89
N LEU A 776 -11.92 -10.74 -26.05
CA LEU A 776 -12.79 -11.90 -26.27
C LEU A 776 -14.22 -11.49 -26.62
N ARG A 777 -14.84 -12.28 -27.49
CA ARG A 777 -16.31 -12.41 -27.61
C ARG A 777 -16.67 -13.88 -27.48
N VAL A 778 -17.50 -14.22 -26.51
CA VAL A 778 -17.87 -15.60 -26.17
C VAL A 778 -19.38 -15.70 -26.06
N ASP A 779 -19.99 -16.70 -26.69
CA ASP A 779 -21.40 -16.99 -26.53
C ASP A 779 -21.72 -18.48 -26.78
N VAL A 780 -22.84 -18.95 -26.23
CA VAL A 780 -23.49 -20.20 -26.61
C VAL A 780 -24.84 -19.87 -27.24
N ASP A 781 -24.95 -20.05 -28.56
CA ASP A 781 -26.12 -19.67 -29.36
C ASP A 781 -26.65 -18.24 -29.05
N GLY A 782 -25.74 -17.28 -28.86
CA GLY A 782 -26.04 -15.89 -28.51
C GLY A 782 -26.14 -15.58 -27.01
N THR A 783 -26.02 -16.58 -26.14
CA THR A 783 -25.97 -16.39 -24.68
C THR A 783 -24.54 -16.12 -24.22
N GLY A 784 -24.26 -14.91 -23.75
CA GLY A 784 -22.93 -14.50 -23.28
C GLY A 784 -22.57 -14.94 -21.86
N PRO A 785 -21.36 -14.58 -21.39
CA PRO A 785 -20.86 -14.86 -20.04
C PRO A 785 -21.86 -14.48 -18.93
N GLY A 786 -22.01 -15.35 -17.94
CA GLY A 786 -22.94 -15.17 -16.82
C GLY A 786 -24.42 -15.47 -17.16
N GLY A 787 -24.75 -15.66 -18.44
CA GLY A 787 -26.07 -16.09 -18.87
C GLY A 787 -26.29 -17.61 -18.78
N THR A 788 -27.53 -18.02 -18.98
CA THR A 788 -27.95 -19.44 -19.02
C THR A 788 -28.49 -19.78 -20.39
N HIS A 789 -27.86 -20.75 -21.05
CA HIS A 789 -28.34 -21.37 -22.29
C HIS A 789 -29.22 -22.57 -21.95
N SER A 790 -30.45 -22.60 -22.44
CA SER A 790 -31.37 -23.72 -22.22
C SER A 790 -31.46 -24.64 -23.45
N GLY A 791 -31.24 -25.94 -23.25
CA GLY A 791 -31.41 -27.00 -24.23
C GLY A 791 -30.28 -28.02 -24.28
N THR A 792 -30.56 -29.18 -24.89
CA THR A 792 -29.62 -30.31 -25.01
C THR A 792 -28.62 -30.19 -26.18
N ALA A 793 -28.57 -29.04 -26.82
CA ALA A 793 -27.63 -28.71 -27.87
C ALA A 793 -27.30 -27.22 -27.81
N GLY A 794 -26.08 -26.86 -28.15
CA GLY A 794 -25.64 -25.48 -28.27
C GLY A 794 -24.30 -25.38 -28.99
N THR A 795 -24.06 -24.26 -29.67
CA THR A 795 -22.76 -23.99 -30.31
C THR A 795 -22.03 -22.93 -29.49
N LEU A 796 -20.90 -23.31 -28.89
CA LEU A 796 -19.96 -22.36 -28.31
C LEU A 796 -19.24 -21.64 -29.43
N THR A 797 -19.36 -20.31 -29.45
CA THR A 797 -18.59 -19.43 -30.33
C THR A 797 -17.59 -18.65 -29.50
N VAL A 798 -16.31 -18.73 -29.87
CA VAL A 798 -15.23 -17.94 -29.27
C VAL A 798 -14.51 -17.17 -30.37
N SER A 799 -14.60 -15.84 -30.33
CA SER A 799 -13.79 -14.96 -31.17
C SER A 799 -12.74 -14.27 -30.33
N VAL A 800 -11.52 -14.17 -30.87
CA VAL A 800 -10.42 -13.46 -30.22
C VAL A 800 -9.81 -12.43 -31.16
N ASP A 801 -9.64 -11.21 -30.65
CA ASP A 801 -8.81 -10.16 -31.24
C ASP A 801 -7.66 -9.82 -30.30
N ALA A 802 -6.60 -9.21 -30.82
CA ALA A 802 -5.45 -8.78 -30.02
C ALA A 802 -4.66 -7.69 -30.75
N ALA A 803 -4.07 -6.75 -30.00
CA ALA A 803 -3.16 -5.78 -30.59
C ALA A 803 -1.90 -6.48 -31.14
N PRO A 804 -1.19 -5.91 -32.14
CA PRO A 804 -0.10 -6.60 -32.84
C PRO A 804 1.07 -7.09 -31.97
N TRP A 805 1.21 -6.55 -30.76
CA TRP A 805 2.28 -6.92 -29.81
C TRP A 805 1.85 -8.00 -28.80
N VAL A 806 0.56 -8.35 -28.77
CA VAL A 806 -0.05 -9.36 -27.90
C VAL A 806 -0.20 -10.65 -28.71
N ALA A 807 0.54 -11.70 -28.33
CA ALA A 807 0.39 -12.99 -28.99
C ALA A 807 -0.82 -13.75 -28.46
N VAL A 808 -1.47 -14.50 -29.34
CA VAL A 808 -2.52 -15.47 -29.00
C VAL A 808 -2.27 -16.71 -29.84
N ASP A 809 -2.23 -17.87 -29.20
CA ASP A 809 -1.98 -19.14 -29.89
C ASP A 809 -2.87 -20.30 -29.42
N THR A 810 -3.47 -20.19 -28.23
CA THR A 810 -4.17 -21.32 -27.59
C THR A 810 -5.52 -20.90 -27.02
N LEU A 811 -6.56 -21.68 -27.34
CA LEU A 811 -7.88 -21.67 -26.70
C LEU A 811 -8.04 -22.95 -25.88
N ARG A 812 -8.42 -22.82 -24.61
CA ARG A 812 -8.84 -23.93 -23.75
C ARG A 812 -10.33 -23.81 -23.47
N ILE A 813 -11.05 -24.90 -23.69
CA ILE A 813 -12.48 -25.01 -23.38
C ILE A 813 -12.64 -26.01 -22.24
N TRP A 814 -13.25 -25.56 -21.17
CA TRP A 814 -13.54 -26.33 -19.97
C TRP A 814 -15.05 -26.59 -19.91
N LEU A 815 -15.42 -27.84 -19.65
CA LEU A 815 -16.80 -28.26 -19.44
C LEU A 815 -16.92 -28.85 -18.04
N ASN A 816 -17.79 -28.29 -17.21
CA ASN A 816 -18.03 -28.72 -15.82
C ASN A 816 -16.75 -28.79 -14.97
N GLY A 817 -15.80 -27.90 -15.26
CA GLY A 817 -14.50 -27.79 -14.59
C GLY A 817 -13.43 -28.78 -15.06
N GLY A 818 -13.74 -29.66 -16.01
CA GLY A 818 -12.77 -30.51 -16.70
C GLY A 818 -12.33 -29.90 -18.02
N LEU A 819 -11.03 -30.00 -18.35
CA LEU A 819 -10.53 -29.53 -19.64
C LEU A 819 -11.08 -30.43 -20.76
N TRP A 820 -11.97 -29.89 -21.59
CA TRP A 820 -12.62 -30.64 -22.67
C TRP A 820 -11.79 -30.61 -23.95
N LYS A 821 -11.35 -29.42 -24.37
CA LYS A 821 -10.55 -29.23 -25.59
C LYS A 821 -9.46 -28.18 -25.39
N THR A 822 -8.34 -28.40 -26.08
CA THR A 822 -7.32 -27.38 -26.35
C THR A 822 -7.20 -27.24 -27.86
N LEU A 823 -7.37 -26.03 -28.36
CA LEU A 823 -7.40 -25.70 -29.78
C LEU A 823 -6.36 -24.61 -30.07
N ALA A 824 -5.79 -24.63 -31.27
CA ALA A 824 -5.02 -23.49 -31.74
C ALA A 824 -5.98 -22.36 -32.16
N ILE A 825 -5.66 -21.13 -31.79
CA ILE A 825 -6.41 -19.94 -32.20
C ILE A 825 -5.44 -18.77 -32.40
N ALA A 826 -5.72 -17.89 -33.35
CA ALA A 826 -4.94 -16.70 -33.62
C ALA A 826 -5.83 -15.44 -33.58
N PRO A 827 -5.25 -14.23 -33.41
CA PRO A 827 -6.01 -12.99 -33.46
C PRO A 827 -6.82 -12.85 -34.76
N GLY A 828 -8.06 -12.37 -34.66
CA GLY A 828 -9.03 -12.24 -35.76
C GLY A 828 -9.75 -13.54 -36.13
N GLN A 829 -9.57 -14.63 -35.36
CA GLN A 829 -10.25 -15.91 -35.61
C GLN A 829 -11.46 -16.11 -34.70
N THR A 830 -12.42 -16.86 -35.24
CA THR A 830 -13.60 -17.37 -34.53
C THR A 830 -13.58 -18.89 -34.59
N VAL A 831 -13.69 -19.54 -33.44
CA VAL A 831 -13.87 -20.98 -33.28
C VAL A 831 -15.32 -21.24 -32.90
N ALA A 832 -15.94 -22.23 -33.54
CA ALA A 832 -17.29 -22.70 -33.22
C ALA A 832 -17.23 -24.20 -32.88
N GLU A 833 -17.75 -24.57 -31.72
CA GLU A 833 -17.72 -25.94 -31.21
C GLU A 833 -19.11 -26.36 -30.70
N ALA A 834 -19.60 -27.50 -31.20
CA ALA A 834 -20.85 -28.07 -30.71
C ALA A 834 -20.63 -28.65 -29.29
N LEU A 835 -21.35 -28.14 -28.31
CA LEU A 835 -21.24 -28.57 -26.92
C LEU A 835 -22.04 -29.86 -26.68
N PRO A 836 -21.45 -30.87 -26.00
CA PRO A 836 -22.15 -32.07 -25.60
C PRO A 836 -22.98 -31.83 -24.33
N ILE A 837 -24.14 -31.18 -24.47
CA ILE A 837 -25.02 -30.84 -23.34
C ILE A 837 -25.96 -32.02 -23.04
N SER A 838 -25.58 -32.85 -22.07
CA SER A 838 -26.40 -34.00 -21.62
C SER A 838 -27.11 -33.78 -20.28
N GLU A 839 -26.63 -32.82 -19.50
CA GLU A 839 -27.11 -32.47 -18.17
C GLU A 839 -26.71 -31.02 -17.87
N ASP A 840 -27.25 -30.47 -16.79
CA ASP A 840 -26.92 -29.12 -16.38
C ASP A 840 -25.43 -28.99 -16.04
N GLY A 841 -24.88 -27.82 -16.37
CA GLY A 841 -23.44 -27.65 -16.31
C GLY A 841 -23.01 -26.23 -16.63
N PHE A 842 -21.75 -26.08 -16.98
CA PHE A 842 -21.21 -24.80 -17.40
C PHE A 842 -20.06 -25.00 -18.38
N VAL A 843 -19.91 -24.04 -19.28
CA VAL A 843 -18.74 -23.92 -20.15
C VAL A 843 -17.93 -22.69 -19.76
N PHE A 844 -16.62 -22.86 -19.70
CA PHE A 844 -15.65 -21.82 -19.36
C PHE A 844 -14.50 -21.84 -20.37
N VAL A 845 -13.97 -20.68 -20.73
CA VAL A 845 -12.91 -20.58 -21.73
C VAL A 845 -11.74 -19.74 -21.25
N GLU A 846 -10.54 -20.16 -21.65
CA GLU A 846 -9.31 -19.43 -21.47
C GLU A 846 -8.62 -19.25 -22.81
N VAL A 847 -8.01 -18.09 -23.02
CA VAL A 847 -7.19 -17.80 -24.18
C VAL A 847 -5.82 -17.33 -23.71
N LEU A 848 -4.77 -17.88 -24.31
CA LEU A 848 -3.40 -17.61 -23.89
C LEU A 848 -2.43 -17.57 -25.07
N GLY A 849 -1.30 -16.92 -24.86
CA GLY A 849 -0.20 -16.85 -25.81
C GLY A 849 1.14 -16.60 -25.13
N GLN A 850 2.22 -16.75 -25.88
CA GLN A 850 3.57 -16.47 -25.38
C GLN A 850 3.91 -14.97 -25.40
N PRO A 851 4.55 -14.42 -24.35
CA PRO A 851 4.94 -13.02 -24.35
C PRO A 851 5.94 -12.71 -25.47
N THR A 852 5.60 -11.76 -26.34
CA THR A 852 6.54 -11.22 -27.32
C THR A 852 7.61 -10.36 -26.63
N PRO A 853 8.75 -10.04 -27.27
CA PRO A 853 9.73 -9.13 -26.68
C PRO A 853 9.15 -7.75 -26.32
N ALA A 854 8.22 -7.23 -27.14
CA ALA A 854 7.51 -5.98 -26.84
C ALA A 854 6.60 -6.15 -25.62
N TYR A 855 5.85 -7.25 -25.55
CA TYR A 855 5.00 -7.57 -24.40
C TYR A 855 5.80 -7.65 -23.11
N ALA A 856 6.90 -8.40 -23.09
CA ALA A 856 7.77 -8.55 -21.92
C ALA A 856 8.39 -7.22 -21.45
N THR A 857 8.53 -6.24 -22.34
CA THR A 857 9.03 -4.89 -22.00
C THR A 857 7.92 -3.99 -21.45
N VAL A 858 6.73 -4.04 -22.05
CA VAL A 858 5.60 -3.16 -21.70
C VAL A 858 4.83 -3.65 -20.47
N ALA A 859 4.62 -4.96 -20.37
CA ALA A 859 3.91 -5.65 -19.31
C ALA A 859 4.79 -6.76 -18.71
N PRO A 860 5.92 -6.39 -18.04
CA PRO A 860 6.82 -7.36 -17.44
C PRO A 860 6.10 -8.21 -16.39
N GLY A 861 6.43 -9.50 -16.31
CA GLY A 861 5.82 -10.46 -15.38
C GLY A 861 4.48 -11.04 -15.85
N ALA A 862 3.70 -10.31 -16.64
CA ALA A 862 2.46 -10.81 -17.22
C ALA A 862 2.72 -11.70 -18.44
N ILE A 863 1.71 -12.48 -18.85
CA ILE A 863 1.63 -13.08 -20.17
C ILE A 863 0.32 -12.70 -20.85
N PRO A 864 0.20 -12.76 -22.19
CA PRO A 864 -1.08 -12.66 -22.88
C PRO A 864 -2.05 -13.73 -22.38
N PHE A 865 -3.08 -13.32 -21.64
CA PHE A 865 -4.04 -14.22 -21.02
C PHE A 865 -5.42 -13.56 -20.91
N ALA A 866 -6.48 -14.35 -21.13
CA ALA A 866 -7.84 -13.94 -20.84
C ALA A 866 -8.71 -15.14 -20.45
N PHE A 867 -9.72 -14.89 -19.62
CA PHE A 867 -10.75 -15.88 -19.29
C PHE A 867 -12.12 -15.21 -19.24
N ALA A 868 -13.18 -15.92 -19.66
CA ALA A 868 -14.55 -15.41 -19.58
C ALA A 868 -15.34 -16.09 -18.46
N ASN A 869 -16.21 -15.34 -17.77
CA ASN A 869 -17.19 -15.95 -16.87
C ASN A 869 -18.01 -17.02 -17.62
N PRO A 870 -18.52 -18.04 -16.91
CA PRO A 870 -19.04 -19.21 -17.58
C PRO A 870 -20.42 -18.91 -18.17
N VAL A 871 -20.74 -19.61 -19.25
CA VAL A 871 -22.14 -19.73 -19.69
C VAL A 871 -22.71 -20.96 -19.02
N LEU A 872 -23.78 -20.77 -18.26
CA LEU A 872 -24.49 -21.86 -17.59
C LEU A 872 -25.30 -22.63 -18.63
N LEU A 873 -25.32 -23.96 -18.52
CA LEU A 873 -26.01 -24.87 -19.43
C LEU A 873 -27.15 -25.52 -18.66
N ASP A 874 -28.39 -25.24 -19.06
CA ASP A 874 -29.62 -25.78 -18.49
C ASP A 874 -30.22 -26.77 -19.50
N ALA A 875 -29.94 -28.05 -19.33
CA ALA A 875 -30.25 -29.07 -20.33
C ALA A 875 -31.77 -29.32 -20.44
N GLU A 876 -32.48 -29.23 -19.31
CA GLU A 876 -33.91 -29.58 -19.19
C GLU A 876 -34.84 -28.36 -19.35
N GLY A 877 -34.31 -27.15 -19.21
CA GLY A 877 -35.09 -25.90 -19.33
C GLY A 877 -35.93 -25.59 -18.09
N ASP A 878 -35.62 -26.20 -16.95
CA ASP A 878 -36.30 -26.00 -15.67
C ASP A 878 -35.53 -25.08 -14.71
N GLY A 879 -34.43 -24.49 -15.20
CA GLY A 879 -33.54 -23.61 -14.48
C GLY A 879 -32.24 -24.32 -14.13
N TRP A 880 -31.13 -23.59 -14.16
CA TRP A 880 -29.81 -24.20 -13.94
C TRP A 880 -29.67 -24.81 -12.54
N HIS A 881 -29.29 -26.08 -12.52
CA HIS A 881 -28.92 -26.84 -11.34
C HIS A 881 -27.45 -27.29 -11.40
N ALA A 882 -26.83 -27.44 -10.23
CA ALA A 882 -25.44 -27.85 -10.17
C ALA A 882 -25.26 -29.30 -10.63
N HIS A 883 -24.22 -29.54 -11.44
CA HIS A 883 -23.84 -30.88 -11.89
C HIS A 883 -23.37 -31.76 -10.71
N THR A 884 -24.19 -32.71 -10.30
CA THR A 884 -23.84 -33.68 -9.24
C THR A 884 -23.04 -34.86 -9.82
N ALA A 885 -21.83 -34.61 -10.34
CA ALA A 885 -20.91 -35.72 -10.59
C ALA A 885 -20.29 -36.15 -9.27
N ALA A 886 -20.42 -37.43 -8.92
CA ALA A 886 -19.53 -38.05 -7.96
C ALA A 886 -18.08 -37.82 -8.44
N ALA A 887 -17.25 -37.25 -7.57
CA ALA A 887 -15.84 -37.01 -7.85
C ALA A 887 -15.15 -38.30 -8.36
N PRO A 888 -14.24 -38.22 -9.35
CA PRO A 888 -13.47 -39.38 -9.81
C PRO A 888 -12.54 -39.95 -8.73
#